data_AF-A0A850GL24-F1
#
_entry.id   AF-A0A850GL24-F1
#
_cell.length_a   1.000
_cell.length_b   1.000
_cell.length_c   1.000
_cell.angle_alpha   90.00
_cell.angle_beta   90.00
_cell.angle_gamma   90.00
#
_symmetry.space_group_name_H-M   'P 1'
#
loop_
_entity.id
_entity.type
_entity.pdbx_description
1 polymer ?
#
loop_
_entity_poly.entity_id
_entity_poly.type
_entity_poly.pdbx_seq_one_letter_code
_entity_poly.pdbx_strand_id
1 'polypeptide(L)'
;MSSSLPTGWVSASISSLCRADKPLCYGVVQPGPEVPGGIHLVRVCDIKDGKIDTSALRTIAPNIDDQYARSRLEGREVLISIVGSIGRVAVATKELAGANIARAVARVFPEHIALPEWTAFALSTPYVQHHLILESREVARKTLNLRELGATQVPVPPLNEQRRIVAKIEALQARSEAAKRALDAIPPLLEAFRQSVLAAAFRGDLTKTWREQHPDVEPASALLERIRAERKARFIAAAGDKAEAKARAKAQAAGKPWTEADAAEVVEAARAKAEAKYVEPEPVDEEGLPELPEGWCWASTAEIVHPDTIITYGVVKPGPEIDDGVPYVRGQDIVDGTVLVHQLRRMSPELAATKPKSELKEGDILLCIIRHLRVAIVPPGLDGANITQGAVRMRPSFAVQGDYLADYLSSPQAQEWMKSKHFGLAMPRINVADARQVPIALPPIDEQTRISVLTRQYLDRATRTMAAVEFKRERLPALDQSILAKAFRGELVPQDPNDEPASVLLERIRAERAAASPKKKSKPAKQRAPKPEPEPPAAKPPPRGQLELPTLPVPAPAPTPTRVDPSEEAPAVMAQLRVLLRGRGAVEREATLHALAEHLGYQRVSAPLRKRLDGHLLAAVRRGVLEGGTGDELRLATRRLEDYERDELVAALRSITRRRCVYARDELARALLAHLGFHRLTKGARAAIKSAFNAAVRRGVFERVDAQQLRRAS
;
A
#
# COMPACT_ATOMS: atom_id res chain seq x y z
N MET A 1 1.64 36.01 -22.23
CA MET A 1 2.48 36.42 -23.38
C MET A 1 3.28 35.22 -23.87
N SER A 2 3.15 34.92 -25.17
CA SER A 2 4.09 34.20 -26.05
C SER A 2 5.22 33.38 -25.40
N SER A 3 5.00 32.07 -25.19
CA SER A 3 6.08 31.13 -25.50
C SER A 3 6.17 31.17 -27.02
N SER A 4 7.10 31.93 -27.58
CA SER A 4 7.33 31.91 -29.03
C SER A 4 7.52 30.45 -29.43
N LEU A 5 6.77 30.00 -30.44
CA LEU A 5 7.01 28.68 -31.01
C LEU A 5 8.49 28.60 -31.43
N PRO A 6 9.12 27.42 -31.37
CA PRO A 6 10.48 27.24 -31.84
C PRO A 6 10.65 27.71 -33.29
N THR A 7 11.87 28.08 -33.67
CA THR A 7 12.14 28.56 -35.03
C THR A 7 11.70 27.51 -36.06
N GLY A 8 10.98 27.95 -37.10
CA GLY A 8 10.45 27.06 -38.15
C GLY A 8 9.10 26.40 -37.84
N TRP A 9 8.61 26.51 -36.60
CA TRP A 9 7.29 26.01 -36.20
C TRP A 9 6.18 27.03 -36.49
N VAL A 10 4.97 26.52 -36.74
CA VAL A 10 3.77 27.34 -36.97
C VAL A 10 2.58 26.84 -36.17
N SER A 11 1.64 27.73 -35.84
CA SER A 11 0.33 27.34 -35.31
C SER A 11 -0.62 27.08 -36.46
N ALA A 12 -1.31 25.94 -36.45
CA ALA A 12 -2.30 25.57 -37.45
C ALA A 12 -3.58 25.04 -36.79
N SER A 13 -4.74 25.26 -37.43
CA SER A 13 -5.98 24.66 -36.99
C SER A 13 -6.09 23.21 -37.46
N ILE A 14 -6.74 22.33 -36.70
CA ILE A 14 -6.95 20.93 -37.12
C ILE A 14 -7.63 20.85 -38.49
N SER A 15 -8.60 21.73 -38.80
CA SER A 15 -9.21 21.80 -40.13
C SER A 15 -8.22 22.13 -41.25
N SER A 16 -7.22 22.97 -40.97
CA SER A 16 -6.19 23.31 -41.96
C SER A 16 -5.22 22.16 -42.22
N LEU A 17 -5.07 21.25 -41.24
CA LEU A 17 -4.25 20.05 -41.38
C LEU A 17 -4.98 18.89 -42.06
N CYS A 18 -6.31 18.89 -42.08
CA CYS A 18 -7.08 17.81 -42.73
C CYS A 18 -7.02 17.90 -44.25
N ARG A 19 -6.85 16.77 -44.95
CA ARG A 19 -6.98 16.67 -46.41
C ARG A 19 -8.27 17.29 -46.93
N ALA A 20 -8.19 18.00 -48.05
CA ALA A 20 -9.33 18.72 -48.63
C ALA A 20 -10.48 17.79 -49.06
N ASP A 21 -10.15 16.60 -49.59
CA ASP A 21 -11.11 15.56 -50.01
C ASP A 21 -11.65 14.71 -48.86
N LYS A 22 -11.00 14.77 -47.68
CA LYS A 22 -11.35 14.02 -46.47
C LYS A 22 -11.51 14.97 -45.27
N PRO A 23 -12.51 15.86 -45.27
CA PRO A 23 -12.75 16.77 -44.15
C PRO A 23 -13.16 16.00 -42.88
N LEU A 24 -13.09 16.69 -41.74
CA LEU A 24 -13.55 16.20 -40.45
C LEU A 24 -14.96 15.60 -40.55
N CYS A 25 -15.13 14.41 -40.00
CA CYS A 25 -16.43 13.75 -39.91
C CYS A 25 -16.52 12.89 -38.66
N TYR A 26 -17.73 12.72 -38.14
CA TYR A 26 -18.08 11.61 -37.28
C TYR A 26 -18.71 10.49 -38.14
N GLY A 27 -18.83 9.29 -37.59
CA GLY A 27 -19.37 8.15 -38.34
C GLY A 27 -20.79 7.75 -37.94
N VAL A 28 -21.01 6.45 -37.80
CA VAL A 28 -22.32 5.81 -37.74
C VAL A 28 -23.13 6.27 -36.52
N VAL A 29 -24.32 6.84 -36.78
CA VAL A 29 -25.22 7.38 -35.74
C VAL A 29 -26.09 6.30 -35.12
N GLN A 30 -26.60 5.38 -35.95
CA GLN A 30 -27.45 4.27 -35.55
C GLN A 30 -26.82 2.96 -36.06
N PRO A 31 -25.98 2.30 -35.25
CA PRO A 31 -25.24 1.11 -35.70
C PRO A 31 -26.08 -0.18 -35.81
N GLY A 32 -27.40 -0.13 -35.56
CA GLY A 32 -28.27 -1.32 -35.61
C GLY A 32 -27.94 -2.37 -34.53
N PRO A 33 -28.34 -3.65 -34.69
CA PRO A 33 -27.83 -4.78 -33.93
C PRO A 33 -26.43 -5.20 -34.42
N GLU A 34 -25.72 -6.00 -33.64
CA GLU A 34 -24.43 -6.57 -34.05
C GLU A 34 -24.61 -7.70 -35.07
N VAL A 35 -23.79 -7.71 -36.13
CA VAL A 35 -23.89 -8.66 -37.24
C VAL A 35 -22.57 -9.44 -37.37
N PRO A 36 -22.52 -10.73 -37.02
CA PRO A 36 -21.31 -11.55 -37.16
C PRO A 36 -20.76 -11.49 -38.60
N GLY A 37 -19.46 -11.25 -38.75
CA GLY A 37 -18.81 -11.09 -40.07
C GLY A 37 -19.13 -9.78 -40.80
N GLY A 38 -19.82 -8.83 -40.16
CA GLY A 38 -20.10 -7.50 -40.70
C GLY A 38 -18.89 -6.55 -40.67
N ILE A 39 -19.11 -5.28 -40.98
CA ILE A 39 -18.07 -4.25 -41.03
C ILE A 39 -17.70 -3.81 -39.61
N HIS A 40 -16.40 -3.77 -39.28
CA HIS A 40 -15.95 -3.33 -37.96
C HIS A 40 -16.28 -1.86 -37.69
N LEU A 41 -16.66 -1.58 -36.44
CA LEU A 41 -17.03 -0.26 -35.95
C LEU A 41 -16.20 0.11 -34.73
N VAL A 42 -15.33 1.12 -34.87
CA VAL A 42 -14.53 1.66 -33.76
C VAL A 42 -15.36 2.60 -32.89
N ARG A 43 -15.40 2.34 -31.58
CA ARG A 43 -16.14 3.11 -30.58
C ARG A 43 -15.17 3.77 -29.60
N VAL A 44 -15.69 4.67 -28.75
CA VAL A 44 -14.91 5.37 -27.71
C VAL A 44 -14.27 4.40 -26.71
N CYS A 45 -14.90 3.27 -26.41
CA CYS A 45 -14.35 2.25 -25.51
C CYS A 45 -13.16 1.50 -26.11
N ASP A 46 -13.04 1.49 -27.44
CA ASP A 46 -11.99 0.76 -28.16
C ASP A 46 -10.71 1.62 -28.27
N ILE A 47 -10.78 2.94 -28.02
CA ILE A 47 -9.61 3.84 -27.97
C ILE A 47 -9.05 3.86 -26.54
N LYS A 48 -7.84 3.32 -26.34
CA LYS A 48 -7.15 3.20 -25.05
C LYS A 48 -5.66 3.49 -25.20
N ASP A 49 -5.09 4.30 -24.30
CA ASP A 49 -3.64 4.55 -24.20
C ASP A 49 -2.95 4.88 -25.54
N GLY A 50 -3.58 5.75 -26.35
CA GLY A 50 -3.05 6.15 -27.66
C GLY A 50 -3.24 5.15 -28.79
N LYS A 51 -3.89 4.00 -28.53
CA LYS A 51 -4.08 2.89 -29.48
C LYS A 51 -5.56 2.51 -29.62
N ILE A 52 -5.86 1.74 -30.66
CA ILE A 52 -7.17 1.15 -30.90
C ILE A 52 -7.09 -0.34 -30.59
N ASP A 53 -7.92 -0.80 -29.66
CA ASP A 53 -8.08 -2.19 -29.26
C ASP A 53 -8.92 -2.92 -30.31
N THR A 54 -8.27 -3.77 -31.11
CA THR A 54 -8.90 -4.50 -32.21
C THR A 54 -9.49 -5.86 -31.80
N SER A 55 -9.29 -6.28 -30.54
CA SER A 55 -9.63 -7.63 -30.08
C SER A 55 -11.14 -7.92 -30.04
N ALA A 56 -11.97 -6.90 -29.85
CA ALA A 56 -13.42 -7.04 -29.66
C ALA A 56 -14.20 -5.88 -30.31
N LEU A 57 -13.85 -5.55 -31.55
CA LEU A 57 -14.56 -4.53 -32.31
C LEU A 57 -15.96 -5.01 -32.68
N ARG A 58 -16.94 -4.17 -32.36
CA ARG A 58 -18.32 -4.40 -32.77
C ARG A 58 -18.43 -4.41 -34.29
N THR A 59 -19.31 -5.23 -34.85
CA THR A 59 -19.61 -5.24 -36.28
C THR A 59 -21.01 -4.70 -36.60
N ILE A 60 -21.15 -4.09 -37.78
CA ILE A 60 -22.42 -3.54 -38.30
C ILE A 60 -22.75 -4.12 -39.68
N ALA A 61 -24.02 -4.05 -40.05
CA ALA A 61 -24.50 -4.50 -41.34
C ALA A 61 -23.95 -3.62 -42.49
N PRO A 62 -23.60 -4.19 -43.66
CA PRO A 62 -23.08 -3.44 -44.81
C PRO A 62 -23.99 -2.30 -45.27
N ASN A 63 -25.31 -2.50 -45.26
CA ASN A 63 -26.29 -1.48 -45.63
C ASN A 63 -26.33 -0.27 -44.67
N ILE A 64 -25.91 -0.44 -43.42
CA ILE A 64 -25.72 0.67 -42.46
C ILE A 64 -24.39 1.36 -42.79
N ASP A 65 -23.32 0.60 -42.96
CA ASP A 65 -21.99 1.12 -43.29
C ASP A 65 -21.97 1.95 -44.59
N ASP A 66 -22.68 1.53 -45.63
CA ASP A 66 -22.79 2.23 -46.93
C ASP A 66 -23.33 3.65 -46.78
N GLN A 67 -24.21 3.90 -45.81
CA GLN A 67 -24.74 5.24 -45.52
C GLN A 67 -23.67 6.18 -44.94
N TYR A 68 -22.58 5.61 -44.42
CA TYR A 68 -21.47 6.32 -43.78
C TYR A 68 -20.13 6.05 -44.48
N ALA A 69 -20.14 5.83 -45.80
CA ALA A 69 -18.93 5.61 -46.60
C ALA A 69 -17.87 6.72 -46.40
N ARG A 70 -18.29 7.96 -46.11
CA ARG A 70 -17.41 9.11 -45.85
C ARG A 70 -16.48 8.93 -44.64
N SER A 71 -16.85 8.11 -43.66
CA SER A 71 -16.12 7.91 -42.40
C SER A 71 -15.39 6.59 -42.31
N ARG A 72 -15.42 5.78 -43.39
CA ARG A 72 -14.57 4.58 -43.52
C ARG A 72 -13.09 4.96 -43.40
N LEU A 73 -12.35 4.08 -42.74
CA LEU A 73 -10.93 4.23 -42.48
C LEU A 73 -10.11 3.65 -43.63
N GLU A 74 -8.99 4.30 -43.93
CA GLU A 74 -7.98 3.89 -44.91
C GLU A 74 -6.68 3.43 -44.23
N GLY A 75 -6.55 3.69 -42.91
CA GLY A 75 -5.31 3.58 -42.18
C GLY A 75 -4.50 4.86 -42.34
N ARG A 76 -4.01 5.40 -41.21
CA ARG A 76 -3.34 6.70 -40.98
C ARG A 76 -4.23 7.83 -40.47
N GLU A 77 -5.52 7.63 -40.29
CA GLU A 77 -6.36 8.67 -39.70
C GLU A 77 -6.20 8.77 -38.19
N VAL A 78 -6.29 9.97 -37.65
CA VAL A 78 -6.32 10.20 -36.20
C VAL A 78 -7.77 10.21 -35.75
N LEU A 79 -8.10 9.32 -34.83
CA LEU A 79 -9.42 9.22 -34.22
C LEU A 79 -9.41 9.96 -32.89
N ILE A 80 -10.46 10.74 -32.62
CA ILE A 80 -10.64 11.42 -31.34
C ILE A 80 -12.07 11.27 -30.83
N SER A 81 -12.26 10.94 -29.56
CA SER A 81 -13.59 10.92 -28.95
C SER A 81 -14.12 12.34 -28.74
N ILE A 82 -15.36 12.57 -29.18
CA ILE A 82 -16.04 13.86 -29.14
C ILE A 82 -17.32 13.85 -28.29
N VAL A 83 -17.75 12.67 -27.82
CA VAL A 83 -18.91 12.52 -26.92
C VAL A 83 -18.52 11.59 -25.76
N GLY A 84 -18.92 11.94 -24.54
CA GLY A 84 -18.64 11.15 -23.34
C GLY A 84 -17.23 11.42 -22.79
N SER A 85 -16.34 10.44 -22.84
CA SER A 85 -14.92 10.62 -22.49
C SER A 85 -14.19 11.38 -23.60
N ILE A 86 -14.46 12.68 -23.76
CA ILE A 86 -13.86 13.54 -24.78
C ILE A 86 -12.33 13.51 -24.70
N GLY A 87 -11.68 13.49 -25.86
CA GLY A 87 -10.23 13.67 -25.96
C GLY A 87 -9.38 12.40 -25.93
N ARG A 88 -9.98 11.21 -25.98
CA ARG A 88 -9.22 9.97 -26.25
C ARG A 88 -8.79 9.97 -27.71
N VAL A 89 -7.49 9.87 -27.95
CA VAL A 89 -6.89 9.96 -29.28
C VAL A 89 -6.15 8.67 -29.63
N ALA A 90 -6.21 8.24 -30.88
CA ALA A 90 -5.35 7.18 -31.42
C ALA A 90 -5.20 7.30 -32.94
N VAL A 91 -4.15 6.69 -33.49
CA VAL A 91 -3.96 6.58 -34.95
C VAL A 91 -4.54 5.25 -35.44
N ALA A 92 -5.37 5.28 -36.48
CA ALA A 92 -5.88 4.11 -37.16
C ALA A 92 -4.76 3.43 -37.96
N THR A 93 -4.50 2.15 -37.69
CA THR A 93 -3.53 1.35 -38.44
C THR A 93 -4.11 0.88 -39.77
N LYS A 94 -3.26 0.38 -40.68
CA LYS A 94 -3.73 -0.20 -41.96
C LYS A 94 -4.62 -1.43 -41.77
N GLU A 95 -4.51 -2.12 -40.64
CA GLU A 95 -5.38 -3.25 -40.28
C GLU A 95 -6.85 -2.84 -40.12
N LEU A 96 -7.12 -1.57 -39.82
CA LEU A 96 -8.46 -1.01 -39.69
C LEU A 96 -9.02 -0.49 -41.02
N ALA A 97 -8.31 -0.66 -42.14
CA ALA A 97 -8.81 -0.24 -43.43
C ALA A 97 -10.15 -0.93 -43.75
N GLY A 98 -11.15 -0.15 -44.15
CA GLY A 98 -12.51 -0.62 -44.38
C GLY A 98 -13.41 -0.63 -43.13
N ALA A 99 -12.86 -0.48 -41.93
CA ALA A 99 -13.68 -0.25 -40.72
C ALA A 99 -14.32 1.14 -40.75
N ASN A 100 -15.39 1.31 -39.98
CA ASN A 100 -16.07 2.58 -39.77
C ASN A 100 -15.94 3.02 -38.30
N ILE A 101 -16.38 4.24 -37.99
CA ILE A 101 -16.31 4.80 -36.63
C ILE A 101 -17.70 5.15 -36.11
N ALA A 102 -17.90 5.10 -34.80
CA ALA A 102 -19.17 5.48 -34.18
C ALA A 102 -19.34 7.01 -34.16
N ARG A 103 -20.58 7.51 -34.02
CA ARG A 103 -20.89 8.95 -33.91
C ARG A 103 -20.10 9.72 -32.85
N ALA A 104 -19.67 9.02 -31.80
CA ALA A 104 -18.95 9.60 -30.67
C ALA A 104 -17.45 9.75 -30.94
N VAL A 105 -16.99 9.34 -32.13
CA VAL A 105 -15.61 9.39 -32.59
C VAL A 105 -15.55 10.25 -33.85
N ALA A 106 -14.64 11.22 -33.86
CA ALA A 106 -14.32 12.03 -35.03
C ALA A 106 -13.06 11.50 -35.71
N ARG A 107 -13.03 11.60 -37.05
CA ARG A 107 -11.88 11.31 -37.90
C ARG A 107 -11.19 12.60 -38.30
N VAL A 108 -9.90 12.68 -38.03
CA VAL A 108 -8.97 13.70 -38.53
C VAL A 108 -8.04 13.01 -39.52
N PHE A 109 -8.03 13.44 -40.78
CA PHE A 109 -7.14 12.86 -41.79
C PHE A 109 -6.04 13.87 -42.15
N PRO A 110 -4.91 13.87 -41.44
CA PRO A 110 -3.87 14.87 -41.68
C PRO A 110 -3.24 14.72 -43.07
N GLU A 111 -3.00 15.86 -43.72
CA GLU A 111 -2.32 16.03 -45.00
C GLU A 111 -0.80 15.96 -44.83
N HIS A 112 -0.05 15.93 -45.92
CA HIS A 112 1.40 15.66 -45.94
C HIS A 112 2.26 16.57 -45.03
N ILE A 113 1.72 17.69 -44.57
CA ILE A 113 2.40 18.62 -43.67
C ILE A 113 2.45 18.15 -42.20
N ALA A 114 1.53 17.27 -41.77
CA ALA A 114 1.49 16.79 -40.40
C ALA A 114 1.46 15.26 -40.36
N LEU A 115 2.37 14.65 -39.61
CA LEU A 115 2.32 13.21 -39.38
C LEU A 115 1.07 12.86 -38.55
N PRO A 116 0.39 11.74 -38.84
CA PRO A 116 -0.69 11.23 -38.00
C PRO A 116 -0.30 11.10 -36.53
N GLU A 117 0.89 10.56 -36.27
CA GLU A 117 1.43 10.32 -34.94
C GLU A 117 1.69 11.66 -34.21
N TRP A 118 2.29 12.64 -34.91
CA TRP A 118 2.48 14.00 -34.38
C TRP A 118 1.14 14.65 -34.02
N THR A 119 0.16 14.56 -34.93
CA THR A 119 -1.18 15.12 -34.76
C THR A 119 -1.90 14.47 -33.57
N ALA A 120 -1.75 13.15 -33.41
CA ALA A 120 -2.29 12.42 -32.27
C ALA A 120 -1.64 12.86 -30.95
N PHE A 121 -0.32 13.02 -30.90
CA PHE A 121 0.37 13.56 -29.73
C PHE A 121 -0.05 15.00 -29.42
N ALA A 122 -0.21 15.84 -30.44
CA ALA A 122 -0.60 17.25 -30.29
C ALA A 122 -1.99 17.37 -29.67
N LEU A 123 -2.95 16.59 -30.19
CA LEU A 123 -4.29 16.49 -29.63
C LEU A 123 -4.30 15.91 -28.22
N SER A 124 -3.34 15.05 -27.87
CA SER A 124 -3.22 14.43 -26.55
C SER A 124 -2.51 15.31 -25.50
N THR A 125 -1.97 16.47 -25.88
CA THR A 125 -1.29 17.35 -24.93
C THR A 125 -2.26 17.88 -23.86
N PRO A 126 -1.82 18.06 -22.60
CA PRO A 126 -2.68 18.57 -21.53
C PRO A 126 -3.33 19.92 -21.86
N TYR A 127 -2.62 20.79 -22.57
CA TYR A 127 -3.12 22.09 -23.02
C TYR A 127 -4.30 21.94 -23.99
N VAL A 128 -4.14 21.11 -25.04
CA VAL A 128 -5.21 20.87 -26.02
C VAL A 128 -6.38 20.14 -25.37
N GLN A 129 -6.12 19.11 -24.56
CA GLN A 129 -7.15 18.39 -23.82
C GLN A 129 -8.00 19.32 -22.94
N HIS A 130 -7.34 20.24 -22.21
CA HIS A 130 -8.04 21.22 -21.39
C HIS A 130 -8.92 22.15 -22.24
N HIS A 131 -8.41 22.65 -23.37
CA HIS A 131 -9.17 23.46 -24.32
C HIS A 131 -10.41 22.71 -24.86
N LEU A 132 -10.24 21.46 -25.30
CA LEU A 132 -11.34 20.63 -25.81
C LEU A 132 -12.44 20.39 -24.74
N ILE A 133 -12.05 20.29 -23.46
CA ILE A 133 -12.99 20.12 -22.35
C ILE A 133 -13.75 21.42 -22.07
N LEU A 134 -13.08 22.58 -22.09
CA LEU A 134 -13.72 23.89 -21.86
C LEU A 134 -14.73 24.26 -22.95
N GLU A 135 -14.43 23.92 -24.20
CA GLU A 135 -15.32 24.18 -25.34
C GLU A 135 -16.53 23.22 -25.40
N SER A 136 -16.49 22.10 -24.64
CA SER A 136 -17.60 21.15 -24.63
C SER A 136 -18.84 21.72 -23.93
N ARG A 137 -19.98 21.73 -24.63
CA ARG A 137 -21.26 22.27 -24.11
C ARG A 137 -22.01 21.23 -23.26
N GLU A 138 -22.89 21.74 -22.39
CA GLU A 138 -23.87 21.04 -21.52
C GLU A 138 -23.34 20.32 -20.27
N VAL A 139 -24.10 20.45 -19.17
CA VAL A 139 -23.77 19.92 -17.82
C VAL A 139 -23.99 18.39 -17.72
N ALA A 140 -24.84 17.80 -18.58
CA ALA A 140 -25.26 16.39 -18.47
C ALA A 140 -24.56 15.43 -19.48
N ARG A 141 -24.23 15.87 -20.69
CA ARG A 141 -23.47 15.10 -21.68
C ARG A 141 -22.52 16.01 -22.47
N LYS A 142 -21.29 16.16 -21.97
CA LYS A 142 -20.23 16.89 -22.67
C LYS A 142 -20.12 16.39 -24.10
N THR A 143 -20.38 17.27 -25.05
CA THR A 143 -20.28 17.01 -26.48
C THR A 143 -19.43 18.10 -27.12
N LEU A 144 -18.36 17.71 -27.79
CA LEU A 144 -17.53 18.59 -28.60
C LEU A 144 -18.04 18.55 -30.04
N ASN A 145 -18.35 19.70 -30.64
CA ASN A 145 -18.76 19.71 -32.04
C ASN A 145 -17.54 19.73 -32.99
N LEU A 146 -17.73 19.29 -34.24
CA LEU A 146 -16.65 19.21 -35.22
C LEU A 146 -16.06 20.58 -35.59
N ARG A 147 -16.81 21.68 -35.41
CA ARG A 147 -16.33 23.03 -35.69
C ARG A 147 -15.33 23.48 -34.63
N GLU A 148 -15.61 23.20 -33.36
CA GLU A 148 -14.71 23.46 -32.22
C GLU A 148 -13.44 22.61 -32.33
N LEU A 149 -13.58 21.30 -32.60
CA LEU A 149 -12.45 20.43 -32.89
C LEU A 149 -11.61 20.97 -34.05
N GLY A 150 -12.26 21.38 -35.15
CA GLY A 150 -11.59 21.91 -36.32
C GLY A 150 -10.90 23.26 -36.12
N ALA A 151 -11.38 24.09 -35.18
CA ALA A 151 -10.80 25.39 -34.84
C ALA A 151 -9.61 25.28 -33.88
N THR A 152 -9.48 24.15 -33.19
CA THR A 152 -8.41 23.88 -32.21
C THR A 152 -7.04 24.10 -32.85
N GLN A 153 -6.20 24.90 -32.19
CA GLN A 153 -4.86 25.25 -32.64
C GLN A 153 -3.84 24.24 -32.11
N VAL A 154 -2.95 23.78 -32.98
CA VAL A 154 -1.84 22.90 -32.62
C VAL A 154 -0.52 23.42 -33.22
N PRO A 155 0.61 23.22 -32.53
CA PRO A 155 1.92 23.51 -33.10
C PRO A 155 2.30 22.49 -34.17
N VAL A 156 2.92 22.98 -35.25
CA VAL A 156 3.36 22.19 -36.40
C VAL A 156 4.84 22.50 -36.66
N PRO A 157 5.75 21.59 -36.31
CA PRO A 157 7.17 21.65 -36.67
C PRO A 157 7.37 21.39 -38.18
N PRO A 158 8.56 21.67 -38.72
CA PRO A 158 9.01 21.09 -40.00
C PRO A 158 8.79 19.58 -40.06
N LEU A 159 8.46 19.04 -41.24
CA LEU A 159 8.06 17.64 -41.39
C LEU A 159 9.16 16.66 -40.96
N ASN A 160 10.42 16.96 -41.26
CA ASN A 160 11.55 16.14 -40.84
C ASN A 160 11.76 16.18 -39.32
N GLU A 161 11.56 17.35 -38.70
CA GLU A 161 11.61 17.50 -37.25
C GLU A 161 10.48 16.70 -36.59
N GLN A 162 9.26 16.72 -37.13
CA GLN A 162 8.15 15.87 -36.65
C GLN A 162 8.56 14.39 -36.66
N ARG A 163 9.19 13.89 -37.74
CA ARG A 163 9.68 12.50 -37.81
C ARG A 163 10.67 12.19 -36.70
N ARG A 164 11.64 13.09 -36.48
CA ARG A 164 12.65 12.94 -35.41
C ARG A 164 12.01 12.95 -34.03
N ILE A 165 11.05 13.85 -33.78
CA ILE A 165 10.34 13.96 -32.51
C ILE A 165 9.48 12.71 -32.24
N VAL A 166 8.65 12.31 -33.21
CA VAL A 166 7.79 11.12 -33.10
C VAL A 166 8.62 9.88 -32.81
N ALA A 167 9.68 9.63 -33.59
CA ALA A 167 10.57 8.49 -33.37
C ALA A 167 11.19 8.52 -31.97
N LYS A 168 11.54 9.71 -31.45
CA LYS A 168 12.10 9.86 -30.10
C LYS A 168 11.06 9.62 -29.00
N ILE A 169 9.83 10.12 -29.16
CA ILE A 169 8.72 9.88 -28.22
C ILE A 169 8.44 8.38 -28.15
N GLU A 170 8.25 7.73 -29.30
CA GLU A 170 7.95 6.30 -29.37
C GLU A 170 9.05 5.45 -28.73
N ALA A 171 10.33 5.76 -29.02
CA ALA A 171 11.45 5.06 -28.41
C ALA A 171 11.51 5.23 -26.87
N LEU A 172 11.17 6.42 -26.35
CA LEU A 172 11.14 6.67 -24.91
C LEU A 172 9.92 6.02 -24.24
N GLN A 173 8.74 6.09 -24.85
CA GLN A 173 7.53 5.43 -24.36
C GLN A 173 7.68 3.91 -24.38
N ALA A 174 8.32 3.34 -25.40
CA ALA A 174 8.65 1.91 -25.42
C ALA A 174 9.54 1.50 -24.22
N ARG A 175 10.48 2.36 -23.82
CA ARG A 175 11.29 2.16 -22.60
C ARG A 175 10.47 2.31 -21.33
N SER A 176 9.56 3.29 -21.26
CA SER A 176 8.62 3.45 -20.14
C SER A 176 7.74 2.21 -19.97
N GLU A 177 7.19 1.68 -21.06
CA GLU A 177 6.35 0.47 -21.05
C GLU A 177 7.16 -0.80 -20.71
N ALA A 178 8.40 -0.92 -21.17
CA ALA A 178 9.29 -1.98 -20.74
C ALA A 178 9.59 -1.91 -19.23
N ALA A 179 9.85 -0.70 -18.70
CA ALA A 179 10.05 -0.47 -17.28
C ALA A 179 8.79 -0.79 -16.47
N LYS A 180 7.61 -0.39 -16.95
CA LYS A 180 6.32 -0.71 -16.33
C LYS A 180 6.12 -2.22 -16.22
N ARG A 181 6.28 -2.96 -17.33
CA ARG A 181 6.20 -4.44 -17.32
C ARG A 181 7.20 -5.07 -16.36
N ALA A 182 8.43 -4.58 -16.32
CA ALA A 182 9.44 -5.09 -15.40
C ALA A 182 9.06 -4.83 -13.93
N LEU A 183 8.54 -3.64 -13.59
CA LEU A 183 8.05 -3.33 -12.25
C LEU A 183 6.83 -4.18 -11.88
N ASP A 184 5.93 -4.43 -12.83
CA ASP A 184 4.71 -5.21 -12.62
C ASP A 184 4.98 -6.69 -12.34
N ALA A 185 6.13 -7.21 -12.78
CA ALA A 185 6.56 -8.58 -12.53
C ALA A 185 7.19 -8.80 -11.14
N ILE A 186 7.60 -7.73 -10.42
CA ILE A 186 8.33 -7.87 -9.15
C ILE A 186 7.46 -8.30 -7.96
N PRO A 187 6.24 -7.76 -7.74
CA PRO A 187 5.41 -8.15 -6.60
C PRO A 187 5.20 -9.67 -6.43
N PRO A 188 4.83 -10.45 -7.47
CA PRO A 188 4.71 -11.91 -7.31
C PRO A 188 6.05 -12.59 -7.01
N LEU A 189 7.18 -12.08 -7.52
CA LEU A 189 8.52 -12.60 -7.20
C LEU A 189 8.89 -12.34 -5.73
N LEU A 190 8.54 -11.17 -5.19
CA LEU A 190 8.77 -10.85 -3.78
C LEU A 190 7.95 -11.74 -2.86
N GLU A 191 6.71 -12.08 -3.22
CA GLU A 191 5.93 -13.03 -2.44
C GLU A 191 6.53 -14.44 -2.50
N ALA A 192 6.94 -14.92 -3.68
CA ALA A 192 7.64 -16.21 -3.80
C ALA A 192 8.95 -16.24 -2.99
N PHE A 193 9.72 -15.15 -3.02
CA PHE A 193 10.92 -14.99 -2.20
C PHE A 193 10.60 -15.06 -0.70
N ARG A 194 9.53 -14.38 -0.25
CA ARG A 194 9.05 -14.41 1.14
C ARG A 194 8.78 -15.83 1.63
N GLN A 195 8.06 -16.60 0.83
CA GLN A 195 7.74 -18.02 1.11
C GLN A 195 9.01 -18.86 1.16
N SER A 196 9.93 -18.67 0.21
CA SER A 196 11.21 -19.39 0.17
C SER A 196 12.11 -19.09 1.37
N VAL A 197 12.15 -17.83 1.83
CA VAL A 197 12.92 -17.44 3.02
C VAL A 197 12.38 -18.13 4.26
N LEU A 198 11.06 -18.13 4.46
CA LEU A 198 10.44 -18.81 5.59
C LEU A 198 10.67 -20.32 5.54
N ALA A 199 10.53 -20.95 4.37
CA ALA A 199 10.82 -22.38 4.21
C ALA A 199 12.29 -22.71 4.53
N ALA A 200 13.24 -21.90 4.02
CA ALA A 200 14.66 -22.07 4.32
C ALA A 200 14.99 -21.85 5.80
N ALA A 201 14.31 -20.90 6.47
CA ALA A 201 14.50 -20.62 7.88
C ALA A 201 14.16 -21.84 8.76
N PHE A 202 13.02 -22.48 8.49
CA PHE A 202 12.48 -23.53 9.35
C PHE A 202 12.88 -24.95 8.94
N ARG A 203 13.56 -25.11 7.80
CA ARG A 203 14.38 -26.31 7.51
C ARG A 203 15.81 -26.21 8.07
N GLY A 204 16.19 -25.05 8.61
CA GLY A 204 17.55 -24.81 9.13
C GLY A 204 18.60 -24.54 8.05
N ASP A 205 18.18 -24.17 6.83
CA ASP A 205 19.07 -23.82 5.72
C ASP A 205 19.80 -22.49 6.00
N LEU A 206 19.10 -21.51 6.61
CA LEU A 206 19.65 -20.17 6.89
C LEU A 206 20.78 -20.18 7.93
N THR A 207 20.85 -21.20 8.77
CA THR A 207 21.78 -21.31 9.90
C THR A 207 22.75 -22.49 9.78
N LYS A 208 22.80 -23.17 8.63
CA LYS A 208 23.70 -24.31 8.41
C LYS A 208 25.15 -24.04 8.79
N THR A 209 25.74 -22.96 8.25
CA THR A 209 27.13 -22.56 8.57
C THR A 209 27.32 -22.17 10.04
N TRP A 210 26.28 -21.65 10.68
CA TRP A 210 26.33 -21.32 12.11
C TRP A 210 26.40 -22.59 12.94
N ARG A 211 25.63 -23.63 12.61
CA ARG A 211 25.68 -24.95 13.29
C ARG A 211 27.04 -25.60 13.16
N GLU A 212 27.64 -25.58 11.97
CA GLU A 212 29.01 -26.07 11.73
C GLU A 212 30.07 -25.38 12.61
N GLN A 213 29.82 -24.12 13.00
CA GLN A 213 30.72 -23.32 13.86
C GLN A 213 30.41 -23.45 15.37
N HIS A 214 29.27 -24.04 15.74
CA HIS A 214 28.79 -24.13 17.12
C HIS A 214 28.28 -25.54 17.44
N PRO A 215 29.14 -26.58 17.35
CA PRO A 215 28.73 -27.97 17.59
C PRO A 215 28.35 -28.27 19.05
N ASP A 216 28.89 -27.49 20.00
CA ASP A 216 28.72 -27.73 21.44
C ASP A 216 27.43 -27.10 22.02
N VAL A 217 26.55 -26.56 21.17
CA VAL A 217 25.30 -25.93 21.63
C VAL A 217 24.34 -27.01 22.16
N GLU A 218 23.73 -26.73 23.31
CA GLU A 218 22.75 -27.64 23.93
C GLU A 218 21.60 -27.95 22.94
N PRO A 219 21.31 -29.24 22.66
CA PRO A 219 20.29 -29.62 21.70
C PRO A 219 18.88 -29.28 22.20
N ALA A 220 17.96 -29.04 21.26
CA ALA A 220 16.57 -28.71 21.56
C ALA A 220 15.84 -29.77 22.40
N SER A 221 16.18 -31.05 22.21
CA SER A 221 15.62 -32.15 22.97
C SER A 221 15.91 -32.03 24.47
N ALA A 222 17.11 -31.60 24.87
CA ALA A 222 17.46 -31.37 26.26
C ALA A 222 16.64 -30.23 26.88
N LEU A 223 16.39 -29.17 26.10
CA LEU A 223 15.51 -28.08 26.52
C LEU A 223 14.05 -28.54 26.68
N LEU A 224 13.57 -29.39 25.78
CA LEU A 224 12.22 -29.97 25.84
C LEU A 224 12.03 -30.83 27.09
N GLU A 225 12.99 -31.70 27.41
CA GLU A 225 12.99 -32.51 28.64
C GLU A 225 12.91 -31.65 29.90
N ARG A 226 13.64 -30.52 29.93
CA ARG A 226 13.56 -29.58 31.06
C ARG A 226 12.17 -28.93 31.18
N ILE A 227 11.51 -28.60 30.07
CA ILE A 227 10.14 -28.08 30.09
C ILE A 227 9.17 -29.14 30.63
N ARG A 228 9.30 -30.39 30.17
CA ARG A 228 8.48 -31.54 30.62
C ARG A 228 8.62 -31.74 32.13
N ALA A 229 9.86 -31.79 32.63
CA ALA A 229 10.16 -31.90 34.05
C ALA A 229 9.59 -30.72 34.87
N GLU A 230 9.78 -29.47 34.42
CA GLU A 230 9.25 -28.29 35.08
C GLU A 230 7.70 -28.30 35.10
N ARG A 231 7.07 -28.75 34.02
CA ARG A 231 5.61 -28.89 33.93
C ARG A 231 5.06 -29.89 34.93
N LYS A 232 5.68 -31.08 35.03
CA LYS A 232 5.30 -32.08 36.02
C LYS A 232 5.46 -31.54 37.44
N ALA A 233 6.60 -30.93 37.75
CA ALA A 233 6.89 -30.36 39.07
C ALA A 233 5.87 -29.28 39.45
N ARG A 234 5.56 -28.33 38.55
CA ARG A 234 4.57 -27.27 38.82
C ARG A 234 3.15 -27.80 38.94
N PHE A 235 2.78 -28.81 38.15
CA PHE A 235 1.47 -29.45 38.28
C PHE A 235 1.27 -30.06 39.67
N ILE A 236 2.28 -30.77 40.16
CA ILE A 236 2.30 -31.39 41.50
C ILE A 236 2.27 -30.31 42.59
N ALA A 237 3.13 -29.29 42.50
CA ALA A 237 3.19 -28.19 43.46
C ALA A 237 1.85 -27.44 43.55
N ALA A 238 1.28 -27.03 42.41
CA ALA A 238 0.03 -26.28 42.36
C ALA A 238 -1.18 -27.08 42.88
N ALA A 239 -1.14 -28.42 42.82
CA ALA A 239 -2.15 -29.26 43.45
C ALA A 239 -2.05 -29.24 44.98
N GLY A 240 -0.82 -29.29 45.51
CA GLY A 240 -0.53 -29.11 46.93
C GLY A 240 -1.03 -27.76 47.46
N ASP A 241 -0.61 -26.66 46.83
CA ASP A 241 -0.97 -25.30 47.25
C ASP A 241 -2.49 -25.08 47.27
N LYS A 242 -3.21 -25.59 46.25
CA LYS A 242 -4.67 -25.53 46.19
C LYS A 242 -5.35 -26.37 47.26
N ALA A 243 -4.80 -27.55 47.57
CA ALA A 243 -5.33 -28.42 48.60
C ALA A 243 -5.16 -27.79 49.98
N GLU A 244 -3.98 -27.24 50.26
CA GLU A 244 -3.69 -26.52 51.50
C GLU A 244 -4.61 -25.32 51.66
N ALA A 245 -4.68 -24.44 50.65
CA ALA A 245 -5.53 -23.24 50.71
C ALA A 245 -7.00 -23.59 50.98
N LYS A 246 -7.52 -24.65 50.33
CA LYS A 246 -8.88 -25.14 50.54
C LYS A 246 -9.09 -25.72 51.94
N ALA A 247 -8.14 -26.52 52.44
CA ALA A 247 -8.22 -27.12 53.76
C ALA A 247 -8.11 -26.07 54.87
N ARG A 248 -7.20 -25.11 54.73
CA ARG A 248 -7.04 -23.97 55.63
C ARG A 248 -8.29 -23.10 55.69
N ALA A 249 -8.87 -22.74 54.54
CA ALA A 249 -10.12 -21.98 54.50
C ALA A 249 -11.28 -22.73 55.19
N LYS A 250 -11.35 -24.07 55.01
CA LYS A 250 -12.34 -24.91 55.68
C LYS A 250 -12.12 -24.98 57.20
N ALA A 251 -10.87 -25.09 57.67
CA ALA A 251 -10.53 -25.10 59.09
C ALA A 251 -10.87 -23.76 59.76
N GLN A 252 -10.54 -22.64 59.09
CA GLN A 252 -10.88 -21.29 59.55
C GLN A 252 -12.39 -21.09 59.65
N ALA A 253 -13.15 -21.49 58.63
CA ALA A 253 -14.62 -21.41 58.66
C ALA A 253 -15.25 -22.28 59.76
N ALA A 254 -14.56 -23.34 60.17
CA ALA A 254 -14.99 -24.23 61.26
C ALA A 254 -14.44 -23.82 62.64
N GLY A 255 -13.70 -22.71 62.75
CA GLY A 255 -13.07 -22.26 64.00
C GLY A 255 -12.01 -23.21 64.56
N LYS A 256 -11.46 -24.10 63.74
CA LYS A 256 -10.44 -25.08 64.17
C LYS A 256 -9.04 -24.48 64.04
N PRO A 257 -8.13 -24.73 65.00
CA PRO A 257 -6.72 -24.39 64.84
C PRO A 257 -6.13 -25.13 63.63
N TRP A 258 -5.26 -24.46 62.89
CA TRP A 258 -4.58 -24.99 61.70
C TRP A 258 -3.07 -24.97 61.96
N THR A 259 -2.43 -26.13 61.93
CA THR A 259 -1.00 -26.27 62.20
C THR A 259 -0.21 -26.55 60.92
N GLU A 260 1.12 -26.39 60.99
CA GLU A 260 2.02 -26.76 59.89
C GLU A 260 2.00 -28.27 59.61
N ALA A 261 1.75 -29.10 60.62
CA ALA A 261 1.61 -30.55 60.44
C ALA A 261 0.37 -30.90 59.62
N ASP A 262 -0.76 -30.24 59.87
CA ASP A 262 -1.99 -30.41 59.08
C ASP A 262 -1.77 -29.99 57.62
N ALA A 263 -1.01 -28.91 57.40
CA ALA A 263 -0.65 -28.45 56.06
C ALA A 263 0.23 -29.47 55.33
N ALA A 264 1.27 -29.98 55.98
CA ALA A 264 2.18 -30.96 55.39
C ALA A 264 1.46 -32.26 54.97
N GLU A 265 0.57 -32.78 55.82
CA GLU A 265 -0.20 -34.00 55.51
C GLU A 265 -1.11 -33.80 54.28
N VAL A 266 -1.86 -32.69 54.24
CA VAL A 266 -2.77 -32.38 53.13
C VAL A 266 -1.99 -32.16 51.82
N VAL A 267 -0.87 -31.46 51.89
CA VAL A 267 -0.02 -31.17 50.73
C VAL A 267 0.59 -32.44 50.16
N GLU A 268 1.18 -33.31 51.00
CA GLU A 268 1.78 -34.57 50.56
C GLU A 268 0.74 -35.50 49.91
N ALA A 269 -0.42 -35.68 50.54
CA ALA A 269 -1.49 -36.50 49.96
C ALA A 269 -2.00 -35.95 48.62
N ALA A 270 -2.10 -34.62 48.49
CA ALA A 270 -2.50 -33.97 47.24
C ALA A 270 -1.42 -34.10 46.15
N ARG A 271 -0.14 -33.98 46.50
CA ARG A 271 0.99 -34.14 45.58
C ARG A 271 1.09 -35.55 45.04
N ALA A 272 1.01 -36.57 45.90
CA ALA A 272 1.03 -37.98 45.48
C ALA A 272 -0.13 -38.29 44.52
N LYS A 273 -1.33 -37.78 44.81
CA LYS A 273 -2.50 -37.94 43.92
C LYS A 273 -2.34 -37.19 42.59
N ALA A 274 -1.72 -36.01 42.61
CA ALA A 274 -1.45 -35.24 41.41
C ALA A 274 -0.39 -35.93 40.53
N GLU A 275 0.67 -36.46 41.13
CA GLU A 275 1.70 -37.20 40.42
C GLU A 275 1.12 -38.43 39.70
N ALA A 276 0.29 -39.22 40.38
CA ALA A 276 -0.38 -40.37 39.76
C ALA A 276 -1.37 -39.99 38.64
N LYS A 277 -1.88 -38.74 38.62
CA LYS A 277 -2.82 -38.24 37.62
C LYS A 277 -2.13 -37.47 36.49
N TYR A 278 -0.84 -37.15 36.63
CA TYR A 278 -0.14 -36.34 35.64
C TYR A 278 -0.04 -37.09 34.31
N VAL A 279 -0.39 -36.42 33.23
CA VAL A 279 -0.28 -36.92 31.86
C VAL A 279 0.56 -35.92 31.09
N GLU A 280 1.69 -36.40 30.57
CA GLU A 280 2.55 -35.69 29.65
C GLU A 280 1.73 -35.28 28.41
N PRO A 281 1.94 -34.07 27.84
CA PRO A 281 1.40 -33.77 26.52
C PRO A 281 1.85 -34.81 25.50
N GLU A 282 0.93 -35.26 24.64
CA GLU A 282 1.27 -36.21 23.58
C GLU A 282 2.33 -35.59 22.65
N PRO A 283 3.40 -36.34 22.31
CA PRO A 283 4.39 -35.88 21.36
C PRO A 283 3.78 -35.78 19.96
N VAL A 284 4.48 -35.06 19.09
CA VAL A 284 4.11 -34.94 17.68
C VAL A 284 4.25 -36.29 16.99
N ASP A 285 3.27 -36.62 16.16
CA ASP A 285 3.42 -37.68 15.16
C ASP A 285 4.38 -37.21 14.06
N GLU A 286 5.58 -37.80 14.04
CA GLU A 286 6.64 -37.45 13.10
C GLU A 286 6.45 -38.11 11.72
N GLU A 287 5.44 -38.96 11.55
CA GLU A 287 5.19 -39.63 10.27
C GLU A 287 4.89 -38.61 9.15
N GLY A 288 5.69 -38.65 8.08
CA GLY A 288 5.56 -37.73 6.95
C GLY A 288 6.08 -36.31 7.19
N LEU A 289 6.66 -36.02 8.37
CA LEU A 289 7.40 -34.78 8.60
C LEU A 289 8.79 -34.84 7.98
N PRO A 290 9.35 -33.69 7.54
CA PRO A 290 10.69 -33.66 6.98
C PRO A 290 11.76 -33.93 8.03
N GLU A 291 12.91 -34.45 7.58
CA GLU A 291 14.09 -34.58 8.41
C GLU A 291 14.55 -33.22 8.94
N LEU A 292 14.89 -33.17 10.22
CA LEU A 292 15.40 -31.98 10.86
C LEU A 292 16.93 -31.97 10.93
N PRO A 293 17.53 -30.78 11.00
CA PRO A 293 18.95 -30.67 11.26
C PRO A 293 19.39 -31.28 12.59
N GLU A 294 20.67 -31.67 12.67
CA GLU A 294 21.29 -32.09 13.94
C GLU A 294 21.12 -31.01 15.02
N GLY A 295 20.78 -31.44 16.23
CA GLY A 295 20.49 -30.58 17.39
C GLY A 295 19.04 -30.07 17.48
N TRP A 296 18.22 -30.26 16.44
CA TRP A 296 16.80 -29.91 16.44
C TRP A 296 15.94 -31.11 16.85
N CYS A 297 14.72 -30.86 17.29
CA CYS A 297 13.72 -31.91 17.53
C CYS A 297 12.32 -31.44 17.15
N TRP A 298 11.42 -32.38 16.88
CA TRP A 298 9.99 -32.08 16.78
C TRP A 298 9.39 -31.90 18.17
N ALA A 299 8.52 -30.90 18.32
CA ALA A 299 7.76 -30.67 19.55
C ALA A 299 6.37 -30.13 19.21
N SER A 300 5.37 -30.47 20.00
CA SER A 300 4.01 -29.94 19.83
C SER A 300 3.92 -28.56 20.45
N THR A 301 2.99 -27.73 19.97
CA THR A 301 2.70 -26.44 20.62
C THR A 301 2.30 -26.61 22.09
N ALA A 302 1.67 -27.72 22.48
CA ALA A 302 1.34 -28.02 23.87
C ALA A 302 2.56 -28.26 24.76
N GLU A 303 3.63 -28.85 24.23
CA GLU A 303 4.85 -29.11 24.99
C GLU A 303 5.64 -27.84 25.27
N ILE A 304 5.72 -26.95 24.28
CA ILE A 304 6.62 -25.78 24.31
C ILE A 304 6.05 -24.53 24.97
N VAL A 305 4.77 -24.52 25.36
CA VAL A 305 4.18 -23.40 26.11
C VAL A 305 4.60 -23.43 27.57
N HIS A 306 4.55 -22.29 28.25
CA HIS A 306 4.88 -22.15 29.65
C HIS A 306 4.09 -23.16 30.52
N PRO A 307 4.74 -23.86 31.47
CA PRO A 307 4.12 -24.86 32.35
C PRO A 307 2.78 -24.49 32.97
N ASP A 308 2.63 -23.25 33.45
CA ASP A 308 1.41 -22.78 34.12
C ASP A 308 0.28 -22.38 33.15
N THR A 309 0.48 -22.59 31.86
CA THR A 309 -0.46 -22.15 30.83
C THR A 309 -0.96 -23.33 30.01
N ILE A 310 -2.17 -23.16 29.50
CA ILE A 310 -2.76 -24.05 28.51
C ILE A 310 -3.11 -23.24 27.27
N ILE A 311 -3.05 -23.88 26.11
CA ILE A 311 -3.60 -23.34 24.88
C ILE A 311 -5.12 -23.48 24.98
N THR A 312 -5.81 -22.33 24.98
CA THR A 312 -7.26 -22.25 25.09
C THR A 312 -7.78 -21.03 24.34
N TYR A 313 -9.04 -21.09 23.95
CA TYR A 313 -9.79 -19.92 23.50
C TYR A 313 -10.34 -19.12 24.70
N GLY A 314 -10.80 -17.90 24.46
CA GLY A 314 -11.30 -17.01 25.51
C GLY A 314 -12.83 -16.86 25.55
N VAL A 315 -13.30 -15.63 25.58
CA VAL A 315 -14.72 -15.29 25.78
C VAL A 315 -15.52 -15.54 24.50
N VAL A 316 -16.64 -16.27 24.62
CA VAL A 316 -17.51 -16.63 23.48
C VAL A 316 -18.46 -15.48 23.13
N LYS A 317 -19.07 -14.87 24.15
CA LYS A 317 -20.00 -13.74 24.02
C LYS A 317 -19.51 -12.59 24.91
N PRO A 318 -18.77 -11.60 24.36
CA PRO A 318 -18.14 -10.54 25.15
C PRO A 318 -19.11 -9.47 25.70
N GLY A 319 -20.43 -9.64 25.52
CA GLY A 319 -21.43 -8.68 26.01
C GLY A 319 -21.45 -7.34 25.26
N PRO A 320 -22.14 -6.33 25.81
CA PRO A 320 -22.08 -4.95 25.31
C PRO A 320 -20.70 -4.34 25.56
N GLU A 321 -20.41 -3.27 24.83
CA GLU A 321 -19.13 -2.55 24.94
C GLU A 321 -19.15 -1.61 26.15
N ILE A 322 -18.03 -1.57 26.88
CA ILE A 322 -17.87 -0.78 28.11
C ILE A 322 -16.59 0.05 28.00
N ASP A 323 -16.71 1.38 28.05
CA ASP A 323 -15.60 2.29 27.77
C ASP A 323 -14.37 2.07 28.69
N ASP A 324 -14.59 1.79 29.98
CA ASP A 324 -13.53 1.48 30.96
C ASP A 324 -13.42 -0.03 31.27
N GLY A 325 -13.84 -0.87 30.33
CA GLY A 325 -13.81 -2.32 30.46
C GLY A 325 -12.45 -2.94 30.12
N VAL A 326 -12.35 -4.26 30.31
CA VAL A 326 -11.17 -5.05 29.94
C VAL A 326 -11.12 -5.24 28.42
N PRO A 327 -10.03 -4.88 27.75
CA PRO A 327 -9.92 -5.04 26.30
C PRO A 327 -9.88 -6.53 25.90
N TYR A 328 -10.44 -6.84 24.73
CA TYR A 328 -10.35 -8.19 24.17
C TYR A 328 -10.00 -8.21 22.68
N VAL A 329 -9.21 -9.20 22.27
CA VAL A 329 -8.73 -9.36 20.89
C VAL A 329 -9.62 -10.32 20.11
N ARG A 330 -10.06 -9.90 18.92
CA ARG A 330 -10.75 -10.72 17.92
C ARG A 330 -9.81 -11.06 16.78
N GLY A 331 -10.12 -12.09 16.00
CA GLY A 331 -9.30 -12.46 14.84
C GLY A 331 -9.14 -11.34 13.81
N GLN A 332 -10.13 -10.46 13.66
CA GLN A 332 -10.05 -9.28 12.77
C GLN A 332 -9.12 -8.17 13.28
N ASP A 333 -8.79 -8.17 14.57
CA ASP A 333 -7.89 -7.20 15.18
C ASP A 333 -6.42 -7.61 15.00
N ILE A 334 -6.16 -8.79 14.41
CA ILE A 334 -4.82 -9.26 14.08
C ILE A 334 -4.53 -8.98 12.61
N VAL A 335 -3.50 -8.18 12.34
CA VAL A 335 -3.06 -7.79 10.99
C VAL A 335 -1.53 -7.79 10.96
N ASP A 336 -0.96 -8.48 9.96
CA ASP A 336 0.48 -8.52 9.67
C ASP A 336 1.36 -8.82 10.90
N GLY A 337 1.01 -9.84 11.68
CA GLY A 337 1.79 -10.23 12.87
C GLY A 337 1.55 -9.38 14.11
N THR A 338 0.66 -8.38 14.04
CA THR A 338 0.42 -7.41 15.12
C THR A 338 -1.05 -7.33 15.54
N VAL A 339 -1.30 -6.85 16.76
CA VAL A 339 -2.64 -6.57 17.28
C VAL A 339 -2.95 -5.07 17.13
N LEU A 340 -4.08 -4.74 16.52
CA LEU A 340 -4.57 -3.37 16.37
C LEU A 340 -5.18 -2.86 17.69
N VAL A 341 -4.33 -2.47 18.64
CA VAL A 341 -4.71 -2.09 20.02
C VAL A 341 -5.78 -0.99 20.09
N HIS A 342 -5.73 -0.02 19.18
CA HIS A 342 -6.58 1.18 19.21
C HIS A 342 -8.06 0.93 18.85
N GLN A 343 -8.38 -0.22 18.25
CA GLN A 343 -9.74 -0.59 17.86
C GLN A 343 -10.29 -1.76 18.70
N LEU A 344 -9.57 -2.13 19.77
CA LEU A 344 -10.01 -3.20 20.64
C LEU A 344 -11.27 -2.77 21.38
N ARG A 345 -12.27 -3.63 21.31
CA ARG A 345 -13.48 -3.50 22.11
C ARG A 345 -13.20 -3.94 23.53
N ARG A 346 -14.04 -3.48 24.43
CA ARG A 346 -13.92 -3.72 25.87
C ARG A 346 -15.15 -4.39 26.41
N MET A 347 -14.97 -5.23 27.41
CA MET A 347 -16.02 -5.99 28.09
C MET A 347 -15.96 -5.77 29.60
N SER A 348 -16.97 -6.24 30.33
CA SER A 348 -16.99 -6.07 31.78
C SER A 348 -15.86 -6.84 32.49
N PRO A 349 -15.28 -6.29 33.57
CA PRO A 349 -14.29 -7.00 34.37
C PRO A 349 -14.80 -8.33 34.94
N GLU A 350 -16.08 -8.40 35.31
CA GLU A 350 -16.72 -9.62 35.82
C GLU A 350 -16.73 -10.71 34.75
N LEU A 351 -17.04 -10.35 33.49
CA LEU A 351 -17.02 -11.28 32.38
C LEU A 351 -15.59 -11.73 32.06
N ALA A 352 -14.62 -10.82 32.08
CA ALA A 352 -13.21 -11.16 31.91
C ALA A 352 -12.73 -12.16 32.97
N ALA A 353 -13.14 -11.96 34.24
CA ALA A 353 -12.79 -12.83 35.36
C ALA A 353 -13.36 -14.26 35.23
N THR A 354 -14.37 -14.49 34.38
CA THR A 354 -14.84 -15.85 34.07
C THR A 354 -13.87 -16.67 33.21
N LYS A 355 -12.90 -16.00 32.55
CA LYS A 355 -11.92 -16.61 31.64
C LYS A 355 -10.47 -16.22 31.99
N PRO A 356 -9.97 -16.57 33.20
CA PRO A 356 -8.61 -16.22 33.61
C PRO A 356 -7.54 -16.99 32.83
N LYS A 357 -7.88 -18.17 32.28
CA LYS A 357 -6.92 -19.01 31.53
C LYS A 357 -6.51 -18.42 30.18
N SER A 358 -7.32 -17.53 29.61
CA SER A 358 -7.09 -16.87 28.33
C SER A 358 -6.66 -15.41 28.49
N GLU A 359 -6.38 -14.99 29.74
CA GLU A 359 -5.77 -13.70 30.03
C GLU A 359 -4.41 -13.57 29.34
N LEU A 360 -4.21 -12.41 28.74
CA LEU A 360 -3.05 -12.06 27.95
C LEU A 360 -1.96 -11.41 28.82
N LYS A 361 -0.73 -11.68 28.44
CA LYS A 361 0.47 -10.95 28.85
C LYS A 361 1.27 -10.56 27.61
N GLU A 362 2.03 -9.48 27.72
CA GLU A 362 3.01 -9.07 26.73
C GLU A 362 3.89 -10.27 26.34
N GLY A 363 4.08 -10.47 25.02
CA GLY A 363 4.88 -11.57 24.48
C GLY A 363 4.13 -12.89 24.29
N ASP A 364 2.87 -13.00 24.75
CA ASP A 364 2.02 -14.12 24.37
C ASP A 364 1.83 -14.17 22.84
N ILE A 365 1.72 -15.37 22.28
CA ILE A 365 1.43 -15.60 20.87
C ILE A 365 -0.05 -15.88 20.70
N LEU A 366 -0.69 -15.14 19.80
CA LEU A 366 -2.08 -15.34 19.42
C LEU A 366 -2.13 -16.06 18.08
N LEU A 367 -2.91 -17.14 18.00
CA LEU A 367 -3.21 -17.84 16.76
C LEU A 367 -4.71 -17.76 16.51
N CYS A 368 -5.11 -17.14 15.41
CA CYS A 368 -6.48 -17.22 14.93
C CYS A 368 -6.77 -18.64 14.46
N ILE A 369 -7.91 -19.17 14.88
CA ILE A 369 -8.32 -20.55 14.57
C ILE A 369 -9.60 -20.60 13.72
N ILE A 370 -10.14 -19.45 13.32
CA ILE A 370 -11.36 -19.33 12.49
C ILE A 370 -11.07 -18.50 11.23
N ARG A 371 -11.46 -19.03 10.06
CA ARG A 371 -11.31 -18.47 8.70
C ARG A 371 -9.87 -18.30 8.23
N HIS A 372 -9.10 -17.45 8.92
CA HIS A 372 -7.74 -17.10 8.57
C HIS A 372 -6.82 -17.39 9.75
N LEU A 373 -5.81 -18.23 9.54
CA LEU A 373 -4.85 -18.67 10.55
C LEU A 373 -3.77 -17.62 10.82
N ARG A 374 -4.19 -16.38 11.10
CA ARG A 374 -3.29 -15.27 11.39
C ARG A 374 -2.63 -15.42 12.76
N VAL A 375 -1.37 -15.05 12.84
CA VAL A 375 -0.57 -15.08 14.06
C VAL A 375 -0.22 -13.66 14.48
N ALA A 376 -0.12 -13.40 15.78
CA ALA A 376 0.42 -12.14 16.31
C ALA A 376 1.11 -12.33 17.66
N ILE A 377 2.04 -11.42 17.97
CA ILE A 377 2.62 -11.28 19.30
C ILE A 377 1.85 -10.21 20.06
N VAL A 378 1.46 -10.49 21.30
CA VAL A 378 0.78 -9.54 22.17
C VAL A 378 1.74 -8.38 22.50
N PRO A 379 1.41 -7.14 22.12
CA PRO A 379 2.26 -5.98 22.39
C PRO A 379 2.21 -5.56 23.86
N PRO A 380 3.14 -4.70 24.30
CA PRO A 380 3.08 -4.07 25.62
C PRO A 380 1.75 -3.34 25.84
N GLY A 381 1.23 -3.37 27.07
CA GLY A 381 0.00 -2.66 27.45
C GLY A 381 -1.29 -3.45 27.27
N LEU A 382 -1.22 -4.73 26.92
CA LEU A 382 -2.37 -5.65 26.89
C LEU A 382 -2.34 -6.70 28.02
N ASP A 383 -1.53 -6.48 29.05
CA ASP A 383 -1.56 -7.33 30.24
C ASP A 383 -2.96 -7.27 30.89
N GLY A 384 -3.54 -8.43 31.21
CA GLY A 384 -4.90 -8.53 31.73
C GLY A 384 -6.01 -8.50 30.67
N ALA A 385 -5.67 -8.20 29.40
CA ALA A 385 -6.61 -8.31 28.29
C ALA A 385 -7.03 -9.76 28.06
N ASN A 386 -8.06 -9.98 27.24
CA ASN A 386 -8.53 -11.33 26.91
C ASN A 386 -8.65 -11.55 25.39
N ILE A 387 -9.05 -12.74 24.99
CA ILE A 387 -9.32 -13.08 23.57
C ILE A 387 -10.74 -13.58 23.40
N THR A 388 -11.22 -13.61 22.17
CA THR A 388 -12.48 -14.27 21.82
C THR A 388 -12.30 -15.73 21.44
N GLN A 389 -13.40 -16.45 21.21
CA GLN A 389 -13.39 -17.84 20.73
C GLN A 389 -12.67 -18.08 19.38
N GLY A 390 -12.43 -17.01 18.60
CA GLY A 390 -11.80 -17.12 17.29
C GLY A 390 -10.27 -17.19 17.31
N ALA A 391 -9.66 -17.09 18.48
CA ALA A 391 -8.23 -17.18 18.67
C ALA A 391 -7.89 -18.05 19.88
N VAL A 392 -6.67 -18.59 19.89
CA VAL A 392 -6.05 -19.23 21.05
C VAL A 392 -4.81 -18.46 21.46
N ARG A 393 -4.47 -18.53 22.74
CA ARG A 393 -3.25 -17.94 23.30
C ARG A 393 -2.23 -19.01 23.65
N MET A 394 -1.00 -18.84 23.20
CA MET A 394 0.17 -19.64 23.53
C MET A 394 1.18 -18.75 24.26
N ARG A 395 1.55 -19.09 25.49
CA ARG A 395 2.63 -18.39 26.20
C ARG A 395 3.92 -19.17 26.00
N PRO A 396 4.96 -18.65 25.33
CA PRO A 396 6.21 -19.37 25.16
C PRO A 396 6.84 -19.75 26.51
N SER A 397 7.46 -20.93 26.61
CA SER A 397 8.28 -21.34 27.75
C SER A 397 9.67 -20.69 27.70
N PHE A 398 10.54 -21.00 28.66
CA PHE A 398 11.91 -20.49 28.68
C PHE A 398 12.77 -21.00 27.50
N ALA A 399 12.40 -22.14 26.90
CA ALA A 399 13.12 -22.76 25.79
C ALA A 399 12.69 -22.26 24.41
N VAL A 400 11.70 -21.36 24.32
CA VAL A 400 11.18 -20.88 23.05
C VAL A 400 11.17 -19.36 22.99
N GLN A 401 11.81 -18.82 21.96
CA GLN A 401 11.69 -17.40 21.62
C GLN A 401 10.33 -17.14 21.00
N GLY A 402 9.61 -16.13 21.50
CA GLY A 402 8.28 -15.76 20.99
C GLY A 402 8.30 -15.35 19.52
N ASP A 403 9.33 -14.61 19.09
CA ASP A 403 9.52 -14.23 17.67
C ASP A 403 9.67 -15.48 16.78
N TYR A 404 10.48 -16.47 17.19
CA TYR A 404 10.65 -17.72 16.46
C TYR A 404 9.32 -18.46 16.32
N LEU A 405 8.57 -18.63 17.42
CA LEU A 405 7.29 -19.33 17.40
C LEU A 405 6.26 -18.61 16.53
N ALA A 406 6.20 -17.28 16.58
CA ALA A 406 5.29 -16.48 15.75
C ALA A 406 5.61 -16.62 14.26
N ASP A 407 6.90 -16.53 13.90
CA ASP A 407 7.36 -16.65 12.53
C ASP A 407 7.15 -18.09 12.01
N TYR A 408 7.41 -19.11 12.84
CA TYR A 408 7.20 -20.52 12.51
C TYR A 408 5.72 -20.82 12.27
N LEU A 409 4.82 -20.39 13.17
CA LEU A 409 3.37 -20.58 12.98
C LEU A 409 2.83 -19.86 11.74
N SER A 410 3.51 -18.80 11.30
CA SER A 410 3.20 -18.07 10.06
C SER A 410 3.84 -18.69 8.82
N SER A 411 4.70 -19.70 8.98
CA SER A 411 5.43 -20.33 7.89
C SER A 411 4.52 -21.16 6.98
N PRO A 412 4.92 -21.40 5.72
CA PRO A 412 4.11 -22.17 4.78
C PRO A 412 3.83 -23.58 5.31
N GLN A 413 4.83 -24.21 5.90
CA GLN A 413 4.76 -25.56 6.46
C GLN A 413 3.73 -25.66 7.59
N ALA A 414 3.81 -24.77 8.59
CA ALA A 414 2.85 -24.78 9.71
C ALA A 414 1.43 -24.43 9.23
N GLN A 415 1.32 -23.47 8.33
CA GLN A 415 0.04 -23.05 7.75
C GLN A 415 -0.61 -24.15 6.93
N GLU A 416 0.16 -24.92 6.16
CA GLU A 416 -0.33 -26.06 5.38
C GLU A 416 -0.76 -27.21 6.29
N TRP A 417 0.05 -27.54 7.31
CA TRP A 417 -0.32 -28.54 8.30
C TRP A 417 -1.64 -28.17 9.00
N MET A 418 -1.74 -26.94 9.52
CA MET A 418 -2.98 -26.45 10.15
C MET A 418 -4.13 -26.41 9.15
N LYS A 419 -3.86 -26.12 7.87
CA LYS A 419 -4.89 -26.11 6.85
C LYS A 419 -5.47 -27.48 6.58
N SER A 420 -4.64 -28.54 6.64
CA SER A 420 -5.08 -29.92 6.46
C SER A 420 -6.03 -30.39 7.58
N LYS A 421 -5.97 -29.75 8.75
CA LYS A 421 -6.86 -30.01 9.90
C LYS A 421 -8.14 -29.17 9.90
N HIS A 422 -8.37 -28.31 8.88
CA HIS A 422 -9.60 -27.52 8.83
C HIS A 422 -10.85 -28.41 8.75
N PHE A 423 -11.89 -28.01 9.46
CA PHE A 423 -13.24 -28.54 9.28
C PHE A 423 -14.27 -27.41 9.14
N GLY A 424 -15.39 -27.73 8.49
CA GLY A 424 -16.52 -26.82 8.25
C GLY A 424 -16.41 -26.00 6.96
N LEU A 425 -17.36 -26.18 6.04
CA LEU A 425 -17.35 -25.58 4.70
C LEU A 425 -17.53 -24.05 4.72
N ALA A 426 -18.46 -23.52 5.52
CA ALA A 426 -18.80 -22.09 5.53
C ALA A 426 -17.92 -21.23 6.46
N MET A 427 -17.34 -21.84 7.50
CA MET A 427 -16.40 -21.21 8.43
C MET A 427 -15.31 -22.21 8.76
N PRO A 428 -14.28 -22.31 7.90
CA PRO A 428 -13.14 -23.19 8.15
C PRO A 428 -12.52 -22.83 9.50
N ARG A 429 -12.29 -23.84 10.34
CA ARG A 429 -11.60 -23.67 11.61
C ARG A 429 -10.77 -24.89 11.96
N ILE A 430 -9.77 -24.69 12.81
CA ILE A 430 -9.08 -25.77 13.53
C ILE A 430 -9.60 -25.81 14.98
N ASN A 431 -9.64 -26.99 15.60
CA ASN A 431 -10.09 -27.09 16.98
C ASN A 431 -8.90 -26.79 17.94
N VAL A 432 -9.18 -26.64 19.24
CA VAL A 432 -8.11 -26.36 20.22
C VAL A 432 -7.16 -27.54 20.41
N ALA A 433 -7.62 -28.78 20.22
CA ALA A 433 -6.76 -29.96 20.28
C ALA A 433 -5.75 -29.97 19.11
N ASP A 434 -6.18 -29.64 17.90
CA ASP A 434 -5.29 -29.49 16.74
C ASP A 434 -4.31 -28.33 16.95
N ALA A 435 -4.80 -27.21 17.50
CA ALA A 435 -3.94 -26.06 17.82
C ALA A 435 -2.90 -26.35 18.92
N ARG A 436 -3.09 -27.42 19.70
CA ARG A 436 -2.14 -27.96 20.69
C ARG A 436 -1.13 -28.93 20.08
N GLN A 437 -1.42 -29.45 18.89
CA GLN A 437 -0.64 -30.50 18.23
C GLN A 437 0.08 -30.01 16.98
N VAL A 438 0.20 -28.69 16.77
CA VAL A 438 0.94 -28.16 15.63
C VAL A 438 2.41 -28.59 15.75
N PRO A 439 2.98 -29.29 14.74
CA PRO A 439 4.38 -29.71 14.74
C PRO A 439 5.32 -28.51 14.64
N ILE A 440 6.14 -28.31 15.65
CA ILE A 440 7.17 -27.27 15.69
C ILE A 440 8.53 -27.92 15.54
N ALA A 441 9.25 -27.56 14.48
CA ALA A 441 10.67 -27.85 14.39
C ALA A 441 11.35 -26.95 15.41
N LEU A 442 11.87 -27.51 16.50
CA LEU A 442 12.46 -26.76 17.60
C LEU A 442 13.99 -26.80 17.49
N PRO A 443 14.65 -25.65 17.21
CA PRO A 443 16.10 -25.50 17.30
C PRO A 443 16.54 -25.26 18.74
N PRO A 444 17.85 -25.37 19.03
CA PRO A 444 18.45 -24.77 20.22
C PRO A 444 18.09 -23.29 20.39
N ILE A 445 17.98 -22.82 21.64
CA ILE A 445 17.50 -21.46 21.95
C ILE A 445 18.35 -20.35 21.31
N ASP A 446 19.67 -20.55 21.23
CA ASP A 446 20.58 -19.59 20.61
C ASP A 446 20.38 -19.53 19.09
N GLU A 447 20.12 -20.69 18.46
CA GLU A 447 19.84 -20.77 17.03
C GLU A 447 18.48 -20.14 16.68
N GLN A 448 17.44 -20.32 17.50
CA GLN A 448 16.13 -19.66 17.30
C GLN A 448 16.26 -18.14 17.16
N THR A 449 17.14 -17.54 17.97
CA THR A 449 17.41 -16.09 17.93
C THR A 449 18.07 -15.73 16.59
N ARG A 450 19.03 -16.54 16.13
CA ARG A 450 19.73 -16.33 14.86
C ARG A 450 18.79 -16.46 13.66
N ILE A 451 17.93 -17.49 13.65
CA ILE A 451 16.91 -17.69 12.63
C ILE A 451 15.99 -16.47 12.54
N SER A 452 15.47 -16.01 13.69
CA SER A 452 14.57 -14.84 13.73
C SER A 452 15.23 -13.57 13.17
N VAL A 453 16.51 -13.34 13.50
CA VAL A 453 17.28 -12.20 12.99
C VAL A 453 17.47 -12.29 11.46
N LEU A 454 17.92 -13.44 10.96
CA LEU A 454 18.18 -13.63 9.53
C LEU A 454 16.89 -13.55 8.71
N THR A 455 15.83 -14.23 9.16
CA THR A 455 14.49 -14.16 8.55
C THR A 455 14.03 -12.72 8.45
N ARG A 456 14.08 -11.95 9.56
CA ARG A 456 13.71 -10.53 9.55
C ARG A 456 14.55 -9.71 8.57
N GLN A 457 15.86 -9.92 8.53
CA GLN A 457 16.74 -9.20 7.58
C GLN A 457 16.33 -9.41 6.12
N TYR A 458 16.02 -10.65 5.73
CA TYR A 458 15.58 -10.95 4.36
C TYR A 458 14.18 -10.40 4.08
N LEU A 459 13.24 -10.53 5.02
CA LEU A 459 11.89 -10.00 4.88
C LEU A 459 11.87 -8.47 4.80
N ASP A 460 12.65 -7.78 5.64
CA ASP A 460 12.79 -6.31 5.60
C ASP A 460 13.36 -5.85 4.25
N ARG A 461 14.29 -6.60 3.66
CA ARG A 461 14.82 -6.32 2.32
C ARG A 461 13.74 -6.45 1.25
N ALA A 462 12.86 -7.46 1.36
CA ALA A 462 11.73 -7.62 0.45
C ALA A 462 10.76 -6.43 0.58
N THR A 463 10.39 -6.04 1.80
CA THR A 463 9.53 -4.87 2.06
C THR A 463 10.11 -3.58 1.49
N ARG A 464 11.40 -3.29 1.73
CA ARG A 464 12.08 -2.11 1.15
C ARG A 464 12.09 -2.13 -0.38
N THR A 465 12.21 -3.32 -0.97
CA THR A 465 12.18 -3.48 -2.43
C THR A 465 10.79 -3.21 -2.97
N MET A 466 9.75 -3.68 -2.28
CA MET A 466 8.35 -3.43 -2.65
C MET A 466 8.02 -1.94 -2.64
N ALA A 467 8.35 -1.23 -1.55
CA ALA A 467 8.18 0.22 -1.46
C ALA A 467 8.93 0.97 -2.59
N ALA A 468 10.15 0.54 -2.93
CA ALA A 468 10.92 1.14 -4.02
C ALA A 468 10.30 0.89 -5.40
N VAL A 469 9.64 -0.26 -5.61
CA VAL A 469 8.93 -0.59 -6.85
C VAL A 469 7.69 0.28 -6.99
N GLU A 470 6.89 0.40 -5.94
CA GLU A 470 5.70 1.24 -5.92
C GLU A 470 6.04 2.71 -6.20
N PHE A 471 7.07 3.23 -5.51
CA PHE A 471 7.57 4.58 -5.75
C PHE A 471 7.98 4.83 -7.21
N LYS A 472 8.67 3.86 -7.85
CA LYS A 472 9.06 3.98 -9.27
C LYS A 472 7.84 3.91 -10.19
N ARG A 473 6.89 3.02 -9.90
CA ARG A 473 5.68 2.83 -10.70
C ARG A 473 4.84 4.11 -10.74
N GLU A 474 4.67 4.77 -9.59
CA GLU A 474 3.91 6.03 -9.50
C GLU A 474 4.49 7.17 -10.35
N ARG A 475 5.79 7.15 -10.64
CA ARG A 475 6.49 8.22 -11.36
C ARG A 475 6.51 8.05 -12.88
N LEU A 476 6.21 6.85 -13.39
CA LEU A 476 6.19 6.60 -14.83
C LEU A 476 5.21 7.51 -15.59
N PRO A 477 3.96 7.74 -15.14
CA PRO A 477 3.05 8.66 -15.84
C PRO A 477 3.59 10.10 -15.94
N ALA A 478 4.26 10.58 -14.89
CA ALA A 478 4.86 11.91 -14.88
C ALA A 478 6.07 12.00 -15.83
N LEU A 479 6.82 10.90 -15.99
CA LEU A 479 7.90 10.82 -16.97
C LEU A 479 7.35 10.94 -18.40
N ASP A 480 6.29 10.21 -18.73
CA ASP A 480 5.67 10.27 -20.06
C ASP A 480 5.11 11.67 -20.36
N GLN A 481 4.47 12.31 -19.38
CA GLN A 481 4.05 13.71 -19.49
C GLN A 481 5.23 14.67 -19.70
N SER A 482 6.35 14.46 -19.00
CA SER A 482 7.56 15.27 -19.17
C SER A 482 8.17 15.10 -20.56
N ILE A 483 8.17 13.89 -21.11
CA ILE A 483 8.61 13.60 -22.48
C ILE A 483 7.78 14.40 -23.48
N LEU A 484 6.45 14.34 -23.38
CA LEU A 484 5.56 15.11 -24.24
C LEU A 484 5.78 16.61 -24.05
N ALA A 485 5.89 17.10 -22.82
CA ALA A 485 6.11 18.52 -22.57
C ALA A 485 7.42 19.04 -23.21
N LYS A 486 8.51 18.26 -23.17
CA LYS A 486 9.77 18.58 -23.87
C LYS A 486 9.62 18.53 -25.38
N ALA A 487 8.87 17.56 -25.90
CA ALA A 487 8.59 17.45 -27.34
C ALA A 487 7.92 18.72 -27.87
N PHE A 488 6.87 19.19 -27.20
CA PHE A 488 6.09 20.35 -27.63
C PHE A 488 6.74 21.72 -27.34
N ARG A 489 7.89 21.74 -26.64
CA ARG A 489 8.75 22.92 -26.53
C ARG A 489 9.92 22.92 -27.52
N GLY A 490 10.07 21.89 -28.36
CA GLY A 490 11.21 21.75 -29.25
C GLY A 490 12.53 21.41 -28.53
N GLU A 491 12.45 20.84 -27.32
CA GLU A 491 13.61 20.50 -26.48
C GLU A 491 13.96 19.01 -26.53
N LEU A 492 13.13 18.18 -27.16
CA LEU A 492 13.31 16.72 -27.15
C LEU A 492 14.36 16.23 -28.15
N VAL A 493 14.50 16.93 -29.27
CA VAL A 493 15.49 16.67 -30.32
C VAL A 493 16.10 18.00 -30.77
N PRO A 494 17.36 18.02 -31.27
CA PRO A 494 17.92 19.23 -31.86
C PRO A 494 17.13 19.69 -33.11
N GLN A 495 17.02 21.01 -33.29
CA GLN A 495 16.50 21.61 -34.52
C GLN A 495 17.58 21.59 -35.61
N ASP A 496 17.17 21.37 -36.86
CA ASP A 496 18.04 21.43 -38.03
C ASP A 496 17.72 22.70 -38.82
N PRO A 497 18.65 23.66 -38.96
CA PRO A 497 18.43 24.88 -39.73
C PRO A 497 18.10 24.66 -41.21
N ASN A 498 18.40 23.48 -41.76
CA ASN A 498 18.12 23.13 -43.16
C ASN A 498 16.71 22.56 -43.38
N ASP A 499 15.94 22.31 -42.31
CA ASP A 499 14.58 21.81 -42.46
C ASP A 499 13.66 22.90 -43.05
N GLU A 500 12.89 22.54 -44.08
CA GLU A 500 11.91 23.45 -44.68
C GLU A 500 10.88 23.89 -43.60
N PRO A 501 10.74 25.21 -43.33
CA PRO A 501 9.80 25.69 -42.33
C PRO A 501 8.36 25.26 -42.61
N ALA A 502 7.62 24.92 -41.56
CA ALA A 502 6.23 24.47 -41.71
C ALA A 502 5.31 25.54 -42.34
N SER A 503 5.67 26.83 -42.24
CA SER A 503 4.97 27.93 -42.92
C SER A 503 4.91 27.75 -44.44
N VAL A 504 6.03 27.34 -45.05
CA VAL A 504 6.15 27.19 -46.51
C VAL A 504 5.22 26.08 -47.02
N LEU A 505 5.17 24.95 -46.32
CA LEU A 505 4.25 23.86 -46.65
C LEU A 505 2.77 24.24 -46.45
N LEU A 506 2.44 25.00 -45.40
CA LEU A 506 1.07 25.48 -45.19
C LEU A 506 0.63 26.43 -46.30
N GLU A 507 1.54 27.29 -46.77
CA GLU A 507 1.27 28.22 -47.88
C GLU A 507 1.01 27.48 -49.19
N ARG A 508 1.79 26.43 -49.51
CA ARG A 508 1.54 25.56 -50.67
C ARG A 508 0.16 24.92 -50.62
N ILE A 509 -0.21 24.34 -49.47
CA ILE A 509 -1.55 23.73 -49.28
C ILE A 509 -2.66 24.77 -49.43
N ARG A 510 -2.50 25.98 -48.88
CA ARG A 510 -3.49 27.06 -49.04
C ARG A 510 -3.65 27.46 -50.50
N ALA A 511 -2.55 27.56 -51.25
CA ALA A 511 -2.56 27.88 -52.67
C ALA A 511 -3.25 26.78 -53.50
N GLU A 512 -2.94 25.51 -53.24
CA GLU A 512 -3.60 24.35 -53.89
C GLU A 512 -5.10 24.31 -53.60
N ARG A 513 -5.53 24.57 -52.35
CA ARG A 513 -6.95 24.63 -51.98
C ARG A 513 -7.70 25.80 -52.63
N ALA A 514 -7.04 26.95 -52.75
CA ALA A 514 -7.58 28.10 -53.47
C ALA A 514 -7.75 27.78 -54.96
N ALA A 515 -6.81 27.05 -55.56
CA ALA A 515 -6.87 26.60 -56.95
C ALA A 515 -7.92 25.50 -57.20
N ALA A 516 -8.14 24.60 -56.22
CA ALA A 516 -9.07 23.48 -56.33
C ALA A 516 -10.55 23.82 -56.01
N SER A 517 -10.86 25.04 -55.53
CA SER A 517 -12.22 25.46 -55.20
C SER A 517 -12.99 25.92 -56.45
N PRO A 518 -14.04 25.22 -56.94
CA PRO A 518 -14.82 25.70 -58.08
C PRO A 518 -15.60 26.97 -57.74
N LYS A 519 -15.52 28.01 -58.59
CA LYS A 519 -16.34 29.24 -58.49
C LYS A 519 -17.82 28.85 -58.41
N LYS A 520 -18.47 29.10 -57.25
CA LYS A 520 -19.91 28.89 -57.08
C LYS A 520 -20.69 29.75 -58.08
N LYS A 521 -21.35 29.12 -59.05
CA LYS A 521 -22.46 29.72 -59.80
C LYS A 521 -23.62 29.96 -58.83
N SER A 522 -24.04 31.21 -58.70
CA SER A 522 -25.24 31.63 -57.96
C SER A 522 -26.48 30.93 -58.52
N LYS A 523 -27.22 30.21 -57.68
CA LYS A 523 -28.57 29.72 -58.02
C LYS A 523 -29.61 30.81 -57.71
N PRO A 524 -30.66 30.99 -58.54
CA PRO A 524 -31.66 32.02 -58.35
C PRO A 524 -32.58 31.72 -57.17
N ALA A 525 -33.10 32.79 -56.56
CA ALA A 525 -33.91 32.78 -55.36
C ALA A 525 -35.20 31.96 -55.52
N LYS A 526 -35.44 31.02 -54.60
CA LYS A 526 -36.76 30.40 -54.38
C LYS A 526 -37.51 31.22 -53.34
N GLN A 527 -38.68 31.74 -53.73
CA GLN A 527 -39.63 32.44 -52.88
C GLN A 527 -40.02 31.56 -51.68
N ARG A 528 -40.07 32.17 -50.50
CA ARG A 528 -40.44 31.55 -49.23
C ARG A 528 -41.79 32.14 -48.80
N ALA A 529 -42.75 31.27 -48.48
CA ALA A 529 -44.04 31.65 -47.90
C ALA A 529 -43.87 32.37 -46.54
N PRO A 530 -44.83 33.22 -46.12
CA PRO A 530 -44.66 34.12 -44.98
C PRO A 530 -44.70 33.37 -43.65
N LYS A 531 -43.92 33.89 -42.69
CA LYS A 531 -43.75 33.41 -41.31
C LYS A 531 -44.64 34.27 -40.39
N PRO A 532 -45.30 33.72 -39.36
CA PRO A 532 -45.99 34.55 -38.35
C PRO A 532 -44.99 35.31 -37.48
N GLU A 533 -45.42 36.48 -37.01
CA GLU A 533 -44.63 37.53 -36.32
C GLU A 533 -44.03 37.09 -34.96
N PRO A 534 -42.94 37.73 -34.53
CA PRO A 534 -42.27 37.47 -33.25
C PRO A 534 -42.77 38.38 -32.11
N GLU A 535 -42.85 37.82 -30.90
CA GLU A 535 -42.93 38.56 -29.62
C GLU A 535 -41.61 39.30 -29.30
N PRO A 536 -41.65 40.38 -28.50
CA PRO A 536 -40.57 41.37 -28.39
C PRO A 536 -39.35 40.89 -27.57
N PRO A 537 -38.16 41.46 -27.82
CA PRO A 537 -36.91 41.02 -27.17
C PRO A 537 -36.74 41.63 -25.78
N ALA A 538 -36.43 40.77 -24.79
CA ALA A 538 -35.94 41.19 -23.49
C ALA A 538 -34.43 41.55 -23.53
N ALA A 539 -34.12 42.62 -22.79
CA ALA A 539 -32.86 43.36 -22.60
C ALA A 539 -31.52 42.64 -22.84
N LYS A 540 -30.63 43.34 -23.56
CA LYS A 540 -29.17 43.06 -23.61
C LYS A 540 -28.51 43.40 -22.26
N PRO A 541 -27.65 42.54 -21.70
CA PRO A 541 -26.70 42.96 -20.66
C PRO A 541 -25.50 43.71 -21.27
N PRO A 542 -24.78 44.53 -20.47
CA PRO A 542 -23.89 45.59 -20.94
C PRO A 542 -22.52 45.07 -21.43
N PRO A 543 -21.73 45.88 -22.15
CA PRO A 543 -20.38 45.49 -22.54
C PRO A 543 -19.50 45.49 -21.28
N ARG A 544 -18.91 44.34 -20.94
CA ARG A 544 -17.89 44.29 -19.89
C ARG A 544 -16.50 44.39 -20.50
N GLY A 545 -15.76 45.33 -19.92
CA GLY A 545 -14.46 45.85 -20.30
C GLY A 545 -13.36 44.83 -20.58
N GLN A 546 -12.31 45.35 -21.21
CA GLN A 546 -10.98 44.75 -21.26
C GLN A 546 -10.60 44.27 -19.86
N LEU A 547 -10.69 42.95 -19.63
CA LEU A 547 -10.13 42.30 -18.46
C LEU A 547 -8.67 42.01 -18.77
N GLU A 548 -7.78 42.64 -18.01
CA GLU A 548 -6.39 42.23 -17.91
C GLU A 548 -6.32 40.73 -17.63
N LEU A 549 -5.43 40.04 -18.36
CA LEU A 549 -5.13 38.64 -18.15
C LEU A 549 -4.73 38.41 -16.68
N PRO A 550 -5.27 37.38 -15.98
CA PRO A 550 -4.73 37.03 -14.68
C PRO A 550 -3.25 36.66 -14.84
N THR A 551 -2.42 37.28 -14.02
CA THR A 551 -1.02 36.89 -13.85
C THR A 551 -0.97 35.40 -13.53
N LEU A 552 -0.14 34.66 -14.29
CA LEU A 552 0.16 33.28 -13.96
C LEU A 552 0.72 33.24 -12.53
N PRO A 553 0.33 32.24 -11.71
CA PRO A 553 1.01 32.03 -10.45
C PRO A 553 2.51 31.84 -10.71
N VAL A 554 3.32 32.55 -9.92
CA VAL A 554 4.76 32.37 -9.77
C VAL A 554 5.08 30.86 -9.77
N PRO A 555 6.16 30.40 -10.44
CA PRO A 555 6.53 28.99 -10.42
C PRO A 555 6.54 28.48 -8.98
N ALA A 556 5.81 27.39 -8.75
CA ALA A 556 5.81 26.68 -7.48
C ALA A 556 7.26 26.39 -7.06
N PRO A 557 7.55 26.45 -5.75
CA PRO A 557 8.91 26.47 -5.23
C PRO A 557 9.68 25.19 -5.57
N ALA A 558 11.00 25.27 -5.41
CA ALA A 558 11.96 24.16 -5.44
C ALA A 558 11.38 22.82 -4.92
N PRO A 559 11.80 21.67 -5.49
CA PRO A 559 11.14 20.37 -5.37
C PRO A 559 10.63 20.05 -3.96
N THR A 560 9.31 19.86 -3.84
CA THR A 560 8.63 19.37 -2.64
C THR A 560 9.07 17.92 -2.34
N PRO A 561 9.28 17.57 -1.06
CA PRO A 561 9.98 16.36 -0.63
C PRO A 561 9.30 15.06 -1.09
N THR A 562 10.14 14.02 -1.22
CA THR A 562 9.81 12.60 -1.37
C THR A 562 8.38 12.25 -0.92
N ARG A 563 7.55 11.77 -1.86
CA ARG A 563 6.28 11.10 -1.53
C ARG A 563 6.59 9.94 -0.58
N VAL A 564 6.17 10.11 0.67
CA VAL A 564 6.16 9.07 1.69
C VAL A 564 4.75 8.52 1.70
N ASP A 565 4.58 7.23 1.40
CA ASP A 565 3.29 6.59 1.52
C ASP A 565 2.93 6.45 3.01
N PRO A 566 1.79 7.01 3.48
CA PRO A 566 1.28 6.79 4.83
C PRO A 566 0.98 5.31 5.13
N SER A 567 0.98 4.40 4.15
CA SER A 567 0.85 2.96 4.36
C SER A 567 2.02 2.35 5.13
N GLU A 568 3.26 2.76 4.83
CA GLU A 568 4.44 1.90 5.10
C GLU A 568 5.57 2.58 5.90
N GLU A 569 5.63 3.91 5.96
CA GLU A 569 6.80 4.60 6.54
C GLU A 569 6.48 5.51 7.72
N ALA A 570 6.04 4.92 8.84
CA ALA A 570 5.80 5.68 10.07
C ALA A 570 7.00 6.58 10.51
N PRO A 571 8.28 6.17 10.38
CA PRO A 571 9.43 7.05 10.69
C PRO A 571 9.54 8.29 9.79
N ALA A 572 9.23 8.16 8.50
CA ALA A 572 9.30 9.27 7.56
C ALA A 572 8.17 10.27 7.79
N VAL A 573 6.97 9.79 8.17
CA VAL A 573 5.87 10.68 8.60
C VAL A 573 6.22 11.45 9.88
N MET A 574 6.86 10.82 10.87
CA MET A 574 7.32 11.53 12.09
C MET A 574 8.32 12.64 11.76
N ALA A 575 9.21 12.37 10.83
CA ALA A 575 10.17 13.34 10.32
C ALA A 575 9.48 14.53 9.63
N GLN A 576 8.50 14.27 8.77
CA GLN A 576 7.74 15.34 8.13
C GLN A 576 6.93 16.17 9.13
N LEU A 577 6.32 15.53 10.14
CA LEU A 577 5.66 16.23 11.23
C LEU A 577 6.62 17.18 11.97
N ARG A 578 7.85 16.72 12.24
CA ARG A 578 8.89 17.57 12.85
C ARG A 578 9.31 18.74 11.98
N VAL A 579 9.37 18.57 10.66
CA VAL A 579 9.66 19.66 9.73
C VAL A 579 8.52 20.66 9.71
N LEU A 580 7.28 20.17 9.61
CA LEU A 580 6.07 20.97 9.45
C LEU A 580 5.78 21.85 10.67
N LEU A 581 5.97 21.31 11.87
CA LEU A 581 5.69 22.00 13.13
C LEU A 581 6.93 22.70 13.71
N ARG A 582 8.08 22.66 13.03
CA ARG A 582 9.29 23.33 13.50
C ARG A 582 9.06 24.83 13.62
N GLY A 583 9.24 25.37 14.83
CA GLY A 583 9.09 26.80 15.09
C GLY A 583 7.64 27.28 15.15
N ARG A 584 6.66 26.37 15.07
CA ARG A 584 5.23 26.68 15.28
C ARG A 584 4.84 26.43 16.74
N GLY A 585 3.83 27.15 17.22
CA GLY A 585 3.19 26.92 18.50
C GLY A 585 2.20 25.73 18.44
N ALA A 586 1.19 25.74 19.31
CA ALA A 586 0.08 24.81 19.20
C ALA A 586 -0.72 25.08 17.91
N VAL A 587 -1.07 24.02 17.19
CA VAL A 587 -1.79 24.06 15.92
C VAL A 587 -2.96 23.09 16.00
N GLU A 588 -4.14 23.49 15.55
CA GLU A 588 -5.32 22.61 15.51
C GLU A 588 -5.02 21.28 14.78
N ARG A 589 -5.56 20.17 15.30
CA ARG A 589 -5.34 18.83 14.76
C ARG A 589 -5.79 18.70 13.31
N GLU A 590 -6.96 19.24 12.96
CA GLU A 590 -7.47 19.19 11.58
C GLU A 590 -6.59 20.00 10.63
N ALA A 591 -6.10 21.17 11.07
CA ALA A 591 -5.14 21.97 10.30
C ALA A 591 -3.79 21.25 10.14
N THR A 592 -3.32 20.53 11.17
CA THR A 592 -2.11 19.71 11.12
C THR A 592 -2.28 18.54 10.13
N LEU A 593 -3.45 17.90 10.10
CA LEU A 593 -3.77 16.83 9.17
C LEU A 593 -3.76 17.34 7.72
N HIS A 594 -4.41 18.46 7.46
CA HIS A 594 -4.42 19.08 6.12
C HIS A 594 -3.02 19.50 5.68
N ALA A 595 -2.26 20.15 6.55
CA ALA A 595 -0.89 20.57 6.24
C ALA A 595 0.02 19.36 6.01
N LEU A 596 -0.14 18.28 6.78
CA LEU A 596 0.60 17.03 6.57
C LEU A 596 0.22 16.37 5.24
N ALA A 597 -1.07 16.33 4.89
CA ALA A 597 -1.52 15.80 3.61
C ALA A 597 -0.91 16.58 2.43
N GLU A 598 -0.92 17.91 2.50
CA GLU A 598 -0.30 18.79 1.51
C GLU A 598 1.21 18.56 1.41
N HIS A 599 1.89 18.45 2.55
CA HIS A 599 3.34 18.19 2.61
C HIS A 599 3.73 16.82 2.05
N LEU A 600 2.82 15.84 2.16
CA LEU A 600 2.96 14.51 1.57
C LEU A 600 2.52 14.46 0.08
N GLY A 601 2.11 15.59 -0.50
CA GLY A 601 1.79 15.73 -1.92
C GLY A 601 0.35 15.38 -2.30
N TYR A 602 -0.57 15.34 -1.34
CA TYR A 602 -2.00 15.12 -1.58
C TYR A 602 -2.73 16.45 -1.77
N GLN A 603 -3.45 16.58 -2.88
CA GLN A 603 -4.24 17.80 -3.18
C GLN A 603 -5.62 17.82 -2.51
N ARG A 604 -6.12 16.67 -2.04
CA ARG A 604 -7.40 16.55 -1.31
C ARG A 604 -7.29 15.46 -0.25
N VAL A 605 -7.91 15.70 0.90
CA VAL A 605 -8.02 14.72 1.98
C VAL A 605 -9.28 13.89 1.78
N SER A 606 -9.15 12.72 1.17
CA SER A 606 -10.25 11.75 1.07
C SER A 606 -10.53 11.10 2.45
N ALA A 607 -11.74 10.57 2.67
CA ALA A 607 -12.06 9.90 3.95
C ALA A 607 -11.09 8.75 4.31
N PRO A 608 -10.64 7.90 3.38
CA PRO A 608 -9.60 6.91 3.65
C PRO A 608 -8.26 7.55 4.03
N LEU A 609 -7.82 8.59 3.33
CA LEU A 609 -6.56 9.29 3.63
C LEU A 609 -6.62 9.98 5.00
N ARG A 610 -7.74 10.63 5.32
CA ARG A 610 -7.98 11.27 6.62
C ARG A 610 -7.78 10.27 7.76
N LYS A 611 -8.43 9.11 7.67
CA LYS A 611 -8.33 8.04 8.68
C LYS A 611 -6.88 7.56 8.87
N ARG A 612 -6.09 7.50 7.79
CA ARG A 612 -4.68 7.08 7.83
C ARG A 612 -3.79 8.15 8.48
N LEU A 613 -3.93 9.40 8.06
CA LEU A 613 -3.15 10.51 8.62
C LEU A 613 -3.48 10.73 10.09
N ASP A 614 -4.74 10.57 10.48
CA ASP A 614 -5.14 10.64 11.87
C ASP A 614 -4.51 9.52 12.72
N GLY A 615 -4.41 8.30 12.17
CA GLY A 615 -3.66 7.20 12.78
C GLY A 615 -2.17 7.53 13.00
N HIS A 616 -1.55 8.30 12.10
CA HIS A 616 -0.18 8.79 12.25
C HIS A 616 -0.03 9.89 13.29
N LEU A 617 -0.98 10.84 13.37
CA LEU A 617 -0.98 11.87 14.41
C LEU A 617 -1.08 11.23 15.80
N LEU A 618 -1.99 10.26 15.97
CA LEU A 618 -2.09 9.46 17.19
C LEU A 618 -0.81 8.69 17.49
N ALA A 619 -0.17 8.11 16.48
CA ALA A 619 1.13 7.46 16.65
C ALA A 619 2.22 8.46 17.07
N ALA A 620 2.22 9.68 16.54
CA ALA A 620 3.20 10.71 16.86
C ALA A 620 3.07 11.19 18.31
N VAL A 621 1.83 11.32 18.81
CA VAL A 621 1.57 11.61 20.23
C VAL A 621 2.08 10.47 21.10
N ARG A 622 1.75 9.21 20.78
CA ARG A 622 2.24 8.04 21.55
C ARG A 622 3.76 7.90 21.58
N ARG A 623 4.45 8.35 20.53
CA ARG A 623 5.92 8.31 20.43
C ARG A 623 6.59 9.48 21.14
N GLY A 624 5.83 10.40 21.73
CA GLY A 624 6.35 11.64 22.30
C GLY A 624 6.95 12.57 21.24
N VAL A 625 6.55 12.45 19.97
CA VAL A 625 6.94 13.39 18.91
C VAL A 625 6.07 14.65 18.99
N LEU A 626 4.78 14.45 19.26
CA LEU A 626 3.80 15.50 19.49
C LEU A 626 3.28 15.42 20.93
N GLU A 627 2.84 16.56 21.45
CA GLU A 627 2.07 16.66 22.69
C GLU A 627 0.78 17.45 22.45
N GLY A 628 -0.27 17.12 23.21
CA GLY A 628 -1.56 17.80 23.15
C GLY A 628 -1.50 19.17 23.82
N GLY A 629 -2.03 20.19 23.14
CA GLY A 629 -2.23 21.53 23.68
C GLY A 629 -3.55 21.65 24.46
N THR A 630 -4.03 22.88 24.64
CA THR A 630 -5.36 23.16 25.17
C THR A 630 -6.42 22.90 24.08
N GLY A 631 -7.32 21.93 24.28
CA GLY A 631 -8.31 21.55 23.28
C GLY A 631 -7.79 20.50 22.28
N ASP A 632 -8.25 20.52 21.02
CA ASP A 632 -7.81 19.60 19.95
C ASP A 632 -6.57 20.13 19.20
N GLU A 633 -5.64 20.74 19.92
CA GLU A 633 -4.40 21.30 19.36
C GLU A 633 -3.20 20.38 19.58
N LEU A 634 -2.22 20.42 18.66
CA LEU A 634 -0.99 19.64 18.67
C LEU A 634 0.23 20.55 18.55
N ARG A 635 1.32 20.22 19.26
CA ARG A 635 2.64 20.85 19.10
C ARG A 635 3.76 19.84 19.21
N LEU A 636 4.97 20.22 18.80
CA LEU A 636 6.15 19.37 19.01
C LEU A 636 6.51 19.28 20.49
N ALA A 637 6.66 18.07 21.00
CA ALA A 637 7.09 17.84 22.37
C ALA A 637 8.51 18.39 22.63
N THR A 638 9.42 18.18 21.67
CA THR A 638 10.81 18.68 21.77
C THR A 638 11.32 19.16 20.41
N ARG A 639 12.31 20.06 20.42
CA ARG A 639 12.94 20.57 19.18
C ARG A 639 14.20 19.80 18.80
N ARG A 640 15.01 19.41 19.80
CA ARG A 640 16.23 18.62 19.64
C ARG A 640 16.11 17.31 20.39
N LEU A 641 16.90 16.30 19.98
CA LEU A 641 16.87 15.00 20.64
C LEU A 641 17.38 15.11 22.08
N GLU A 642 18.38 15.95 22.30
CA GLU A 642 18.97 16.22 23.61
C GLU A 642 18.03 16.94 24.59
N ASP A 643 16.90 17.46 24.12
CA ASP A 643 15.87 18.09 24.97
C ASP A 643 14.89 17.06 25.55
N TYR A 644 14.90 15.81 25.07
CA TYR A 644 14.09 14.76 25.68
C TYR A 644 14.63 14.39 27.05
N GLU A 645 13.72 14.15 27.98
CA GLU A 645 14.09 13.58 29.25
C GLU A 645 14.64 12.17 29.05
N ARG A 646 15.58 11.80 29.92
CA ARG A 646 16.27 10.51 29.81
C ARG A 646 15.28 9.34 29.85
N ASP A 647 14.20 9.51 30.58
CA ASP A 647 13.16 8.51 30.80
C ASP A 647 12.30 8.30 29.56
N GLU A 648 12.03 9.38 28.82
CA GLU A 648 11.31 9.34 27.54
C GLU A 648 12.14 8.64 26.47
N LEU A 649 13.44 8.90 26.41
CA LEU A 649 14.35 8.20 25.50
C LEU A 649 14.47 6.71 25.85
N VAL A 650 14.47 6.35 27.14
CA VAL A 650 14.45 4.95 27.57
C VAL A 650 13.12 4.29 27.19
N ALA A 651 11.99 4.98 27.36
CA ALA A 651 10.67 4.47 26.94
C ALA A 651 10.58 4.28 25.42
N ALA A 652 11.11 5.23 24.63
CA ALA A 652 11.21 5.12 23.17
C ALA A 652 12.14 3.96 22.75
N LEU A 653 13.24 3.73 23.47
CA LEU A 653 14.07 2.55 23.25
C LEU A 653 13.29 1.26 23.54
N ARG A 654 12.48 1.21 24.59
CA ARG A 654 11.62 0.05 24.89
C ARG A 654 10.58 -0.19 23.80
N SER A 655 9.98 0.85 23.23
CA SER A 655 8.93 0.72 22.22
C SER A 655 9.46 0.20 20.87
N ILE A 656 10.74 0.40 20.58
CA ILE A 656 11.38 -0.06 19.32
C ILE A 656 12.22 -1.32 19.48
N THR A 657 12.33 -1.87 20.69
CA THR A 657 13.12 -3.07 20.97
C THR A 657 12.29 -4.16 21.62
N ARG A 658 12.42 -5.36 21.06
CA ARG A 658 11.81 -6.59 21.57
C ARG A 658 12.70 -7.22 22.64
N ARG A 659 12.07 -7.76 23.69
CA ARG A 659 12.69 -8.49 24.80
C ARG A 659 13.56 -9.63 24.28
N ARG A 660 14.66 -9.93 24.97
CA ARG A 660 15.64 -10.99 24.68
C ARG A 660 16.39 -10.90 23.34
N CYS A 661 16.10 -9.93 22.49
CA CYS A 661 16.88 -9.69 21.27
C CYS A 661 18.16 -8.90 21.55
N VAL A 662 19.22 -9.19 20.78
CA VAL A 662 20.49 -8.46 20.78
C VAL A 662 20.49 -7.44 19.66
N TYR A 663 20.90 -6.20 19.95
CA TYR A 663 20.95 -5.09 19.02
C TYR A 663 22.35 -4.49 18.99
N ALA A 664 22.87 -4.20 17.79
CA ALA A 664 24.02 -3.33 17.64
C ALA A 664 23.65 -1.91 18.07
N ARG A 665 24.49 -1.27 18.92
CA ARG A 665 24.22 0.07 19.47
C ARG A 665 24.01 1.13 18.39
N ASP A 666 24.76 1.03 17.29
CA ASP A 666 24.64 1.97 16.18
C ASP A 666 23.34 1.80 15.39
N GLU A 667 22.88 0.56 15.20
CA GLU A 667 21.59 0.29 14.57
C GLU A 667 20.44 0.75 15.45
N LEU A 668 20.54 0.48 16.75
CA LEU A 668 19.55 0.90 17.73
C LEU A 668 19.48 2.44 17.85
N ALA A 669 20.63 3.13 17.77
CA ALA A 669 20.68 4.59 17.73
C ALA A 669 20.00 5.16 16.47
N ARG A 670 20.23 4.54 15.31
CA ARG A 670 19.55 4.93 14.05
C ARG A 670 18.05 4.66 14.13
N ALA A 671 17.63 3.54 14.69
CA ALA A 671 16.23 3.19 14.88
C ALA A 671 15.53 4.17 15.83
N LEU A 672 16.18 4.56 16.94
CA LEU A 672 15.65 5.55 17.88
C LEU A 672 15.48 6.93 17.23
N LEU A 673 16.47 7.39 16.47
CA LEU A 673 16.39 8.63 15.71
C LEU A 673 15.20 8.59 14.73
N ALA A 674 15.09 7.51 13.94
CA ALA A 674 14.02 7.36 12.96
C ALA A 674 12.64 7.28 13.63
N HIS A 675 12.52 6.55 14.74
CA HIS A 675 11.29 6.42 15.51
C HIS A 675 10.75 7.77 15.99
N LEU A 676 11.65 8.64 16.44
CA LEU A 676 11.35 9.99 16.91
C LEU A 676 11.35 11.04 15.78
N GLY A 677 11.59 10.67 14.52
CA GLY A 677 11.55 11.59 13.38
C GLY A 677 12.81 12.47 13.19
N PHE A 678 13.97 12.05 13.69
CA PHE A 678 15.25 12.74 13.47
C PHE A 678 16.09 12.06 12.37
N HIS A 679 16.77 12.86 11.55
CA HIS A 679 17.57 12.35 10.42
C HIS A 679 19.08 12.38 10.63
N ARG A 680 19.56 13.18 11.60
CA ARG A 680 21.01 13.41 11.79
C ARG A 680 21.43 13.06 13.20
N LEU A 681 22.49 12.27 13.29
CA LEU A 681 23.16 11.92 14.54
C LEU A 681 24.18 13.02 14.92
N THR A 682 23.67 14.14 15.47
CA THR A 682 24.48 15.27 15.95
C THR A 682 25.31 14.91 17.18
N LYS A 683 26.27 15.76 17.58
CA LYS A 683 27.09 15.54 18.79
C LYS A 683 26.22 15.50 20.06
N GLY A 684 25.22 16.39 20.16
CA GLY A 684 24.24 16.39 21.25
C GLY A 684 23.38 15.12 21.27
N ALA A 685 22.85 14.72 20.11
CA ALA A 685 22.07 13.49 19.98
C ALA A 685 22.88 12.24 20.39
N ARG A 686 24.16 12.12 20.00
CA ARG A 686 25.01 10.99 20.45
C ARG A 686 25.16 10.96 21.96
N ALA A 687 25.36 12.12 22.58
CA ALA A 687 25.52 12.20 24.04
C ALA A 687 24.22 11.79 24.75
N ALA A 688 23.06 12.27 24.28
CA ALA A 688 21.75 11.93 24.79
C ALA A 688 21.45 10.42 24.64
N ILE A 689 21.67 9.85 23.45
CA ILE A 689 21.47 8.40 23.19
C ILE A 689 22.41 7.56 24.05
N LYS A 690 23.70 7.95 24.16
CA LYS A 690 24.66 7.24 25.02
C LYS A 690 24.22 7.28 26.49
N SER A 691 23.73 8.42 26.96
CA SER A 691 23.17 8.59 28.30
C SER A 691 21.92 7.72 28.52
N ALA A 692 21.01 7.70 27.54
CA ALA A 692 19.83 6.85 27.54
C ALA A 692 20.19 5.37 27.57
N PHE A 693 21.14 4.89 26.77
CA PHE A 693 21.64 3.51 26.84
C PHE A 693 22.21 3.16 28.21
N ASN A 694 23.02 4.04 28.80
CA ASN A 694 23.59 3.79 30.12
C ASN A 694 22.51 3.79 31.22
N ALA A 695 21.48 4.61 31.11
CA ALA A 695 20.34 4.58 32.02
C ALA A 695 19.47 3.33 31.81
N ALA A 696 19.25 2.94 30.56
CA ALA A 696 18.52 1.73 30.22
C ALA A 696 19.23 0.48 30.79
N VAL A 697 20.57 0.42 30.71
CA VAL A 697 21.34 -0.65 31.35
C VAL A 697 21.23 -0.61 32.87
N ARG A 698 21.42 0.55 33.49
CA ARG A 698 21.28 0.69 34.96
C ARG A 698 19.90 0.32 35.50
N ARG A 699 18.86 0.52 34.68
CA ARG A 699 17.46 0.21 35.03
C ARG A 699 17.04 -1.20 34.65
N GLY A 700 17.98 -2.06 34.26
CA GLY A 700 17.67 -3.43 33.84
C GLY A 700 16.80 -3.51 32.58
N VAL A 701 16.79 -2.48 31.74
CA VAL A 701 16.08 -2.48 30.46
C VAL A 701 16.90 -3.20 29.40
N PHE A 702 18.21 -3.00 29.42
CA PHE A 702 19.15 -3.73 28.59
C PHE A 702 20.26 -4.33 29.44
N GLU A 703 20.80 -5.44 28.96
CA GLU A 703 22.02 -6.05 29.46
C GLU A 703 23.13 -5.77 28.44
N ARG A 704 24.36 -5.54 28.91
CA ARG A 704 25.51 -5.42 28.02
C ARG A 704 25.95 -6.82 27.61
N VAL A 705 25.96 -7.07 26.30
CA VAL A 705 26.57 -8.28 25.72
C VAL A 705 28.05 -8.03 25.51
N ASP A 706 28.39 -6.91 24.84
CA ASP A 706 29.76 -6.42 24.68
C ASP A 706 29.78 -4.87 24.58
N ALA A 707 30.89 -4.29 24.12
CA ALA A 707 31.04 -2.84 23.95
C ALA A 707 30.08 -2.22 22.92
N GLN A 708 29.72 -2.97 21.88
CA GLN A 708 28.94 -2.57 20.70
C GLN A 708 27.51 -3.15 20.68
N GLN A 709 27.17 -4.09 21.56
CA GLN A 709 25.89 -4.79 21.55
C GLN A 709 25.16 -4.72 22.90
N LEU A 710 23.83 -4.55 22.82
CA LEU A 710 22.93 -4.55 23.96
C LEU A 710 21.83 -5.61 23.76
N ARG A 711 21.56 -6.42 24.79
CA ARG A 711 20.44 -7.35 24.82
C ARG A 711 19.27 -6.71 25.56
N ARG A 712 18.07 -6.70 25.00
CA ARG A 712 16.89 -6.22 25.73
C ARG A 712 16.60 -7.22 26.85
N ALA A 713 16.57 -6.76 28.10
CA ALA A 713 16.25 -7.59 29.25
C ALA A 713 14.83 -8.16 29.14
N SER A 714 14.59 -9.24 29.88
CA SER A 714 13.35 -10.03 29.86
C SER A 714 12.10 -9.25 30.24
#